data_AF-A0A453M7G5-F1
#
_entry.id   AF-A0A453M7G5-F1
#
_cell.length_a   1.000
_cell.length_b   1.000
_cell.length_c   1.000
_cell.angle_alpha   90.00
_cell.angle_beta   90.00
_cell.angle_gamma   90.00
#
_symmetry.space_group_name_H-M   'P 1'
#
loop_
_entity.id
_entity.type
_entity.pdbx_description
1 polymer ?
#
loop_
_entity_poly.entity_id
_entity_poly.type
_entity_poly.pdbx_seq_one_letter_code
_entity_poly.pdbx_strand_id
1 'polypeptide(L)'
;MTSPELDEGAVEREPAAASRDGGVAVHARDGVFTWDDEETESGKEVLRGIDLEIRSGKLAAVVGMVGSGKSSLLGCILGEMRKVSGKVKVCGTTAYVAQTAWIQNGTIEENILFGQPMHGERYKEVIRVCCLEKDMEMMEFGDQTEIGERGINLSGGQKQRIQLARAVYQDCDIYLLDDVFSAVDAHTGSEIFKECVRGALKNKTVVLVTHQVDFLHNADIIYVMKEGTIVQSGKYDKLIQRGSDFAALVAAHDSSMELVEGAAPVSDEKGETLAISRQPSRKGSGRRPSNGEASVVAEKASARLIKEEERASGHVSLAVYKQYMTEAWGWWGVALVVAVSVAWQGSVLASDYWLAYETDAENAASFRPALFIEVYAIIAVASVVLVSGRSFLVAFIGLQTANSFFKQILNSILHAPMSFFDTTPSGRILSRASSDQTNVDLFLPFFVWLSISMYITVISVLIVTCQVAWPSVIAIIPLLILNLWYRGYYLATSRELTRLESITKAPVIHHFSETVQGVMTIRCFRKGDGFFQENLNRVNSSLRMDFHNNGANEWLGFRLELAGSFVLCFTALLMVTLPKSFIQPEFVGLSLSYGLSLNSVLFWAVWMSCFIENKMVSVERIKQFVNIPCEAEWRIKDCLPVANWPTRGDIEVIDLKVRYRHNTPLVLKGITLSIHRGEKIGVVGRTGSGKSTLIQALFRIVEPSEGKIIIDGVDICTLGLHDLRSRFGIIPQEPVLFEGTIRSNIDPLEEYSDVEIWQALDRCQLKEAVTSKPEKLDASVVDNGENWSVGQRQLLCLGRVMLKHSKILFMDEATASVDSQTDAVIQRIIREDFAECTIISIAHRIPTVMDCDRVLVVDAGLAKEFDRPAALIERPSLFGALVQEYANRSSDM
;
A
#
# COMPACT_ATOMS: atom_id res chain seq x y z
N MET A 1 -0.73 21.84 9.21
CA MET A 1 0.51 22.20 8.51
C MET A 1 1.12 23.46 9.13
N THR A 2 1.47 23.40 10.41
CA THR A 2 2.02 24.52 11.19
C THR A 2 3.42 24.22 11.72
N SER A 3 4.03 23.12 11.28
CA SER A 3 5.43 22.83 11.57
C SER A 3 6.30 23.85 10.83
N PRO A 4 7.19 24.57 11.52
CA PRO A 4 8.17 25.44 10.86
C PRO A 4 9.03 24.62 9.90
N GLU A 5 9.38 25.19 8.73
CA GLU A 5 10.31 24.54 7.82
C GLU A 5 11.63 24.21 8.55
N LEU A 6 12.20 23.03 8.27
CA LEU A 6 13.49 22.62 8.82
C LEU A 6 14.54 23.69 8.50
N ASP A 7 15.28 24.12 9.52
CA ASP A 7 16.34 25.10 9.37
C ASP A 7 17.45 24.57 8.45
N GLU A 8 17.58 25.11 7.25
CA GLU A 8 18.67 24.77 6.31
C GLU A 8 20.06 25.06 6.90
N GLY A 9 20.14 25.96 7.90
CA GLY A 9 21.34 26.26 8.68
C GLY A 9 21.60 25.30 9.86
N ALA A 10 20.77 24.27 10.05
CA ALA A 10 20.98 23.28 11.11
C ALA A 10 22.32 22.54 10.93
N VAL A 11 22.71 22.26 9.69
CA VAL A 11 23.97 21.58 9.33
C VAL A 11 24.79 22.42 8.38
N GLU A 12 26.01 22.78 8.78
CA GLU A 12 26.97 23.49 7.93
C GLU A 12 27.54 22.52 6.88
N ARG A 13 27.14 22.69 5.61
CA ARG A 13 27.56 21.80 4.50
C ARG A 13 28.67 22.46 3.67
N GLU A 14 29.85 21.84 3.64
CA GLU A 14 31.00 22.31 2.85
C GLU A 14 31.32 21.37 1.67
N PRO A 15 31.89 21.88 0.56
CA PRO A 15 32.31 21.04 -0.56
C PRO A 15 33.50 20.15 -0.20
N ALA A 16 33.55 18.94 -0.78
CA ALA A 16 34.57 17.92 -0.49
C ALA A 16 36.03 18.42 -0.68
N ALA A 17 36.24 19.42 -1.55
CA ALA A 17 37.54 20.04 -1.80
C ALA A 17 38.20 20.65 -0.54
N ALA A 18 37.41 21.04 0.47
CA ALA A 18 37.92 21.58 1.74
C ALA A 18 38.58 20.52 2.65
N SER A 19 38.40 19.22 2.35
CA SER A 19 38.80 18.10 3.22
C SER A 19 39.93 17.21 2.66
N ARG A 20 40.51 17.56 1.51
CA ARG A 20 41.38 16.70 0.67
C ARG A 20 42.71 16.21 1.30
N ASP A 21 42.97 16.46 2.58
CA ASP A 21 44.20 16.07 3.27
C ASP A 21 43.93 15.44 4.66
N GLY A 22 43.07 14.41 4.71
CA GLY A 22 42.72 13.73 5.96
C GLY A 22 41.88 14.59 6.93
N GLY A 23 41.17 15.58 6.39
CA GLY A 23 40.29 16.48 7.14
C GLY A 23 39.07 15.77 7.73
N VAL A 24 38.37 16.47 8.63
CA VAL A 24 37.15 15.97 9.26
C VAL A 24 35.99 16.02 8.26
N ALA A 25 35.39 14.86 7.98
CA ALA A 25 34.26 14.71 7.06
C ALA A 25 32.92 14.97 7.74
N VAL A 26 32.76 14.49 8.97
CA VAL A 26 31.57 14.75 9.81
C VAL A 26 32.03 15.18 11.19
N HIS A 27 31.49 16.28 11.68
CA HIS A 27 31.83 16.85 12.98
C HIS A 27 30.59 17.38 13.68
N ALA A 28 30.29 16.86 14.87
CA ALA A 28 29.27 17.41 15.75
C ALA A 28 29.93 17.81 17.08
N ARG A 29 29.60 18.99 17.60
CA ARG A 29 30.02 19.47 18.92
C ARG A 29 28.84 19.94 19.74
N ASP A 30 28.76 19.40 20.96
CA ASP A 30 27.75 19.73 21.99
C ASP A 30 26.33 19.83 21.41
N GLY A 31 26.01 18.90 20.52
CA GLY A 31 24.78 18.89 19.75
C GLY A 31 23.59 18.40 20.57
N VAL A 32 22.52 19.20 20.63
CA VAL A 32 21.24 18.83 21.26
C VAL A 32 20.14 18.89 20.20
N PHE A 33 19.39 17.79 20.04
CA PHE A 33 18.38 17.64 18.98
C PHE A 33 17.06 17.08 19.50
N THR A 34 15.97 17.50 18.85
CA THR A 34 14.59 17.07 19.13
C THR A 34 13.82 16.80 17.83
N TRP A 35 12.78 15.96 17.92
CA TRP A 35 11.80 15.74 16.84
C TRP A 35 10.58 16.66 16.96
N ASP A 36 10.22 17.09 18.18
CA ASP A 36 8.99 17.84 18.44
C ASP A 36 9.16 19.36 18.26
N ASP A 37 8.10 20.00 17.75
CA ASP A 37 8.05 21.44 17.47
C ASP A 37 7.52 22.29 18.63
N GLU A 38 6.68 21.72 19.50
CA GLU A 38 5.96 22.46 20.53
C GLU A 38 6.81 22.70 21.79
N GLU A 39 7.01 23.97 22.15
CA GLU A 39 7.67 24.41 23.39
C GLU A 39 6.88 24.03 24.67
N THR A 40 5.64 23.53 24.55
CA THR A 40 4.72 23.31 25.67
C THR A 40 4.89 21.97 26.39
N GLU A 41 5.56 20.98 25.79
CA GLU A 41 6.08 19.83 26.55
C GLU A 41 7.58 20.01 26.78
N SER A 42 7.93 20.59 27.92
CA SER A 42 9.31 20.58 28.39
C SER A 42 9.80 19.13 28.57
N GLY A 43 10.52 18.60 27.58
CA GLY A 43 11.59 17.64 27.83
C GLY A 43 11.43 16.22 27.29
N LYS A 44 11.64 16.04 25.99
CA LYS A 44 12.41 14.89 25.50
C LYS A 44 13.44 15.32 24.44
N GLU A 45 14.51 15.98 24.89
CA GLU A 45 15.75 16.01 24.12
C GLU A 45 16.14 14.56 23.79
N VAL A 46 16.07 14.21 22.50
CA VAL A 46 16.30 12.84 22.01
C VAL A 46 17.79 12.55 21.95
N LEU A 47 18.58 13.56 21.55
CA LEU A 47 20.03 13.50 21.54
C LEU A 47 20.59 14.64 22.39
N ARG A 48 21.54 14.33 23.28
CA ARG A 48 22.11 15.29 24.24
C ARG A 48 23.64 15.24 24.20
N GLY A 49 24.27 16.41 24.11
CA GLY A 49 25.73 16.54 24.19
C GLY A 49 26.48 15.67 23.19
N ILE A 50 26.01 15.62 21.94
CA ILE A 50 26.63 14.78 20.90
C ILE A 50 27.95 15.39 20.45
N ASP A 51 29.04 14.72 20.79
CA ASP A 51 30.40 14.99 20.32
C ASP A 51 30.90 13.86 19.41
N LEU A 52 31.10 14.17 18.14
CA LEU A 52 31.42 13.21 17.08
C LEU A 52 32.48 13.81 16.14
N GLU A 53 33.55 13.06 15.85
CA GLU A 53 34.53 13.42 14.83
C GLU A 53 34.84 12.22 13.93
N ILE A 54 34.47 12.30 12.65
CA ILE A 54 34.75 11.26 11.65
C ILE A 54 35.64 11.85 10.56
N ARG A 55 36.82 11.26 10.36
CA ARG A 55 37.78 11.68 9.33
C ARG A 55 37.43 11.11 7.96
N SER A 56 37.84 11.82 6.92
CA SER A 56 37.62 11.39 5.54
C SER A 56 38.27 10.03 5.23
N GLY A 57 37.53 9.15 4.55
CA GLY A 57 38.02 7.82 4.13
C GLY A 57 38.10 6.78 5.27
N LYS A 58 37.37 6.99 6.37
CA LYS A 58 37.32 6.09 7.53
C LYS A 58 35.96 5.41 7.68
N LEU A 59 35.98 4.19 8.22
CA LEU A 59 34.79 3.44 8.61
C LEU A 59 34.50 3.67 10.09
N ALA A 60 33.45 4.43 10.38
CA ALA A 60 32.93 4.64 11.73
C ALA A 60 31.72 3.71 11.97
N ALA A 61 31.73 2.96 13.06
CA ALA A 61 30.60 2.13 13.48
C ALA A 61 29.85 2.78 14.66
N VAL A 62 28.53 2.68 14.67
CA VAL A 62 27.67 3.17 15.77
C VAL A 62 26.85 2.01 16.31
N VAL A 63 26.96 1.76 17.61
CA VAL A 63 26.32 0.63 18.29
C VAL A 63 25.61 1.07 19.57
N GLY A 64 24.62 0.29 20.00
CA GLY A 64 23.86 0.55 21.22
C GLY A 64 22.51 -0.17 21.22
N MET A 65 21.89 -0.21 22.40
CA MET A 65 20.59 -0.86 22.62
C MET A 65 19.49 -0.29 21.68
N VAL A 66 18.43 -1.08 21.43
CA VAL A 66 17.27 -0.59 20.66
C VAL A 66 16.66 0.62 21.38
N GLY A 67 16.33 1.68 20.62
CA GLY A 67 15.81 2.93 21.17
C GLY A 67 16.88 3.89 21.74
N SER A 68 18.18 3.61 21.63
CA SER A 68 19.23 4.50 22.14
C SER A 68 19.50 5.78 21.32
N GLY A 69 18.77 6.01 20.22
CA GLY A 69 18.91 7.20 19.36
C GLY A 69 19.83 7.04 18.14
N LYS A 70 20.21 5.80 17.76
CA LYS A 70 21.16 5.55 16.64
C LYS A 70 20.70 6.11 15.29
N SER A 71 19.48 5.80 14.85
CA SER A 71 18.95 6.34 13.59
C SER A 71 18.70 7.86 13.70
N SER A 72 18.37 8.36 14.89
CA SER A 72 18.30 9.80 15.16
C SER A 72 19.66 10.49 15.00
N LEU A 73 20.77 9.83 15.35
CA LEU A 73 22.12 10.36 15.10
C LEU A 73 22.37 10.55 13.59
N LEU A 74 21.91 9.61 12.74
CA LEU A 74 21.99 9.78 11.29
C LEU A 74 21.08 10.91 10.80
N GLY A 75 19.86 11.04 11.35
CA GLY A 75 18.95 12.16 11.09
C GLY A 75 19.57 13.53 11.42
N CYS A 76 20.32 13.60 12.52
CA CYS A 76 21.13 14.78 12.88
C CYS A 76 22.18 15.11 11.82
N ILE A 77 22.94 14.12 11.32
CA ILE A 77 23.97 14.33 10.28
C ILE A 77 23.32 14.78 8.95
N LEU A 78 22.12 14.28 8.65
CA LEU A 78 21.35 14.68 7.48
C LEU A 78 20.71 16.07 7.61
N GLY A 79 20.53 16.58 8.82
CA GLY A 79 19.88 17.87 9.09
C GLY A 79 18.35 17.78 9.11
N GLU A 80 17.82 16.62 9.47
CA GLU A 80 16.38 16.32 9.44
C GLU A 80 15.74 16.39 10.84
N MET A 81 16.57 16.60 11.87
CA MET A 81 16.13 16.90 13.24
C MET A 81 16.33 18.37 13.55
N ARG A 82 15.47 18.94 14.40
CA ARG A 82 15.62 20.31 14.88
C ARG A 82 16.81 20.40 15.82
N LYS A 83 17.76 21.27 15.48
CA LYS A 83 18.92 21.61 16.31
C LYS A 83 18.51 22.63 17.38
N VAL A 84 18.62 22.26 18.65
CA VAL A 84 18.39 23.17 19.80
C VAL A 84 19.67 23.94 20.11
N SER A 85 20.80 23.23 20.19
CA SER A 85 22.12 23.82 20.45
C SER A 85 23.23 22.99 19.80
N GLY A 86 24.44 23.54 19.76
CA GLY A 86 25.62 22.89 19.20
C GLY A 86 25.89 23.23 17.73
N LYS A 87 26.90 22.58 17.15
CA LYS A 87 27.29 22.76 15.74
C LYS A 87 27.51 21.42 15.06
N VAL A 88 26.93 21.25 13.87
CA VAL A 88 27.13 20.08 13.01
C VAL A 88 27.66 20.54 11.67
N LYS A 89 28.75 19.92 11.23
CA LYS A 89 29.44 20.20 9.98
C LYS A 89 29.62 18.92 9.17
N VAL A 90 29.26 18.96 7.89
CA VAL A 90 29.36 17.84 6.94
C VAL A 90 30.07 18.30 5.66
N CYS A 91 31.18 17.65 5.33
CA CYS A 91 32.04 18.02 4.21
C CYS A 91 31.91 17.00 3.05
N GLY A 92 31.19 17.35 1.99
CA GLY A 92 30.99 16.51 0.81
C GLY A 92 29.54 16.12 0.53
N THR A 93 29.37 15.24 -0.44
CA THR A 93 28.07 14.66 -0.81
C THR A 93 27.74 13.45 0.07
N THR A 94 26.46 13.29 0.42
CA THR A 94 25.97 12.25 1.33
C THR A 94 25.08 11.26 0.60
N ALA A 95 25.27 9.97 0.84
CA ALA A 95 24.36 8.89 0.49
C ALA A 95 23.76 8.31 1.76
N TYR A 96 22.47 7.99 1.73
CA TYR A 96 21.75 7.41 2.88
C TYR A 96 21.05 6.12 2.46
N VAL A 97 21.29 5.06 3.22
CA VAL A 97 20.58 3.78 3.15
C VAL A 97 19.83 3.63 4.47
N ALA A 98 18.50 3.66 4.40
CA ALA A 98 17.62 3.66 5.56
C ALA A 98 17.38 2.24 6.09
N GLN A 99 17.06 2.12 7.37
CA GLN A 99 16.70 0.83 7.98
C GLN A 99 15.44 0.22 7.35
N THR A 100 14.44 1.06 7.05
CA THR A 100 13.28 0.65 6.27
C THR A 100 13.50 1.03 4.81
N ALA A 101 13.59 0.03 3.94
CA ALA A 101 13.94 0.25 2.54
C ALA A 101 12.85 1.01 1.78
N TRP A 102 13.23 2.10 1.12
CA TRP A 102 12.35 2.89 0.25
C TRP A 102 12.68 2.65 -1.23
N ILE A 103 11.74 2.02 -1.94
CA ILE A 103 11.86 1.63 -3.35
C ILE A 103 10.73 2.29 -4.14
N GLN A 104 11.10 2.90 -5.28
CA GLN A 104 10.20 3.60 -6.18
C GLN A 104 9.42 2.63 -7.05
N ASN A 105 8.20 3.02 -7.45
CA ASN A 105 7.46 2.27 -8.46
C ASN A 105 8.10 2.51 -9.83
N GLY A 106 8.60 1.44 -10.45
CA GLY A 106 9.42 1.49 -11.66
C GLY A 106 10.24 0.21 -11.80
N THR A 107 11.21 0.20 -12.72
CA THR A 107 12.10 -0.97 -12.86
C THR A 107 13.19 -0.99 -11.78
N ILE A 108 13.83 -2.16 -11.58
CA ILE A 108 15.00 -2.26 -10.69
C ILE A 108 16.12 -1.36 -11.20
N GLU A 109 16.32 -1.32 -12.52
CA GLU A 109 17.27 -0.43 -13.17
C GLU A 109 17.00 1.04 -12.82
N GLU A 110 15.77 1.54 -13.01
CA GLU A 110 15.40 2.93 -12.69
C GLU A 110 15.65 3.26 -11.22
N ASN A 111 15.37 2.31 -10.32
CA ASN A 111 15.61 2.44 -8.90
C ASN A 111 17.10 2.55 -8.53
N ILE A 112 17.98 1.80 -9.18
CA ILE A 112 19.43 1.85 -8.95
C ILE A 112 20.03 3.12 -9.56
N LEU A 113 19.63 3.47 -10.78
CA LEU A 113 20.12 4.65 -11.49
C LEU A 113 19.70 5.96 -10.81
N PHE A 114 18.47 6.02 -10.27
CA PHE A 114 17.92 7.14 -9.51
C PHE A 114 18.16 8.51 -10.18
N GLY A 115 17.83 8.56 -11.48
CA GLY A 115 17.98 9.75 -12.32
C GLY A 115 19.39 10.08 -12.80
N GLN A 116 20.37 9.19 -12.61
CA GLN A 116 21.66 9.25 -13.31
C GLN A 116 21.63 8.46 -14.62
N PRO A 117 22.44 8.81 -15.64
CA PRO A 117 22.53 8.02 -16.85
C PRO A 117 23.15 6.63 -16.60
N MET A 118 22.74 5.66 -17.40
CA MET A 118 23.24 4.27 -17.34
C MET A 118 24.67 4.17 -17.88
N HIS A 119 25.61 3.77 -17.01
CA HIS A 119 26.99 3.43 -17.36
C HIS A 119 27.20 1.92 -17.18
N GLY A 120 27.22 1.18 -18.29
CA GLY A 120 27.14 -0.29 -18.26
C GLY A 120 28.21 -1.01 -17.43
N GLU A 121 29.47 -0.56 -17.44
CA GLU A 121 30.53 -1.19 -16.62
C GLU A 121 30.33 -0.93 -15.12
N ARG A 122 30.04 0.32 -14.76
CA ARG A 122 29.78 0.72 -13.37
C ARG A 122 28.54 0.04 -12.81
N TYR A 123 27.48 -0.05 -13.62
CA TYR A 123 26.24 -0.70 -13.22
C TYR A 123 26.45 -2.20 -12.96
N LYS A 124 27.17 -2.90 -13.84
CA LYS A 124 27.54 -4.31 -13.63
C LYS A 124 28.38 -4.50 -12.38
N GLU A 125 29.35 -3.63 -12.15
CA GLU A 125 30.18 -3.70 -10.94
C GLU A 125 29.34 -3.47 -9.67
N VAL A 126 28.41 -2.51 -9.69
CA VAL A 126 27.49 -2.27 -8.57
C VAL A 126 26.61 -3.49 -8.28
N ILE A 127 26.05 -4.13 -9.32
CA ILE A 127 25.27 -5.36 -9.17
C ILE A 127 26.11 -6.48 -8.56
N ARG A 128 27.37 -6.63 -9.00
CA ARG A 128 28.30 -7.63 -8.49
C ARG A 128 28.64 -7.41 -7.01
N VAL A 129 29.08 -6.21 -6.64
CA VAL A 129 29.52 -5.91 -5.26
C VAL A 129 28.37 -5.90 -4.26
N CYS A 130 27.13 -5.68 -4.72
CA CYS A 130 25.92 -5.77 -3.89
C CYS A 130 25.29 -7.18 -3.90
N CYS A 131 25.96 -8.16 -4.54
CA CYS A 131 25.51 -9.55 -4.64
C CYS A 131 24.11 -9.73 -5.26
N LEU A 132 23.74 -8.89 -6.23
CA LEU A 132 22.42 -8.91 -6.87
C LEU A 132 22.34 -9.81 -8.11
N GLU A 133 23.46 -10.33 -8.63
CA GLU A 133 23.51 -11.13 -9.87
C GLU A 133 22.56 -12.33 -9.85
N LYS A 134 22.61 -13.12 -8.78
CA LYS A 134 21.75 -14.31 -8.61
C LYS A 134 20.27 -13.94 -8.49
N ASP A 135 19.94 -12.79 -7.91
CA ASP A 135 18.56 -12.33 -7.82
C ASP A 135 18.03 -11.95 -9.21
N MET A 136 18.84 -11.26 -10.02
CA MET A 136 18.46 -10.92 -11.41
C MET A 136 18.27 -12.17 -12.26
N GLU A 137 19.09 -13.21 -12.07
CA GLU A 137 18.93 -14.49 -12.78
C GLU A 137 17.63 -15.24 -12.42
N MET A 138 17.14 -15.07 -11.18
CA MET A 138 15.90 -15.70 -10.72
C MET A 138 14.64 -14.96 -11.20
N MET A 139 14.75 -13.70 -11.60
CA MET A 139 13.63 -12.90 -12.09
C MET A 139 13.40 -13.15 -13.58
N GLU A 140 12.13 -13.30 -13.98
CA GLU A 140 11.76 -13.59 -15.37
C GLU A 140 12.27 -12.55 -16.39
N PHE A 141 12.45 -11.29 -15.95
CA PHE A 141 12.89 -10.17 -16.80
C PHE A 141 14.18 -9.49 -16.30
N GLY A 142 14.92 -10.12 -15.38
CA GLY A 142 16.13 -9.54 -14.81
C GLY A 142 15.89 -8.17 -14.17
N ASP A 143 16.73 -7.19 -14.51
CA ASP A 143 16.69 -5.83 -13.98
C ASP A 143 15.59 -4.93 -14.57
N GLN A 144 14.94 -5.37 -15.66
CA GLN A 144 13.77 -4.72 -16.25
C GLN A 144 12.46 -5.12 -15.58
N THR A 145 12.52 -5.96 -14.55
CA THR A 145 11.34 -6.35 -13.76
C THR A 145 10.74 -5.12 -13.09
N GLU A 146 9.43 -4.88 -13.31
CA GLU A 146 8.70 -3.82 -12.63
C GLU A 146 8.48 -4.16 -11.15
N ILE A 147 8.89 -3.23 -10.30
CA ILE A 147 8.71 -3.31 -8.86
C ILE A 147 7.36 -2.69 -8.49
N GLY A 148 6.50 -3.47 -7.85
CA GLY A 148 5.20 -3.00 -7.36
C GLY A 148 5.32 -1.93 -6.26
N GLU A 149 4.20 -1.31 -5.90
CA GLU A 149 4.12 -0.29 -4.84
C GLU A 149 4.82 -0.79 -3.54
N ARG A 150 5.74 0.01 -2.98
CA ARG A 150 6.59 -0.34 -1.80
C ARG A 150 7.46 -1.61 -1.98
N GLY A 151 7.65 -2.05 -3.21
CA GLY A 151 8.43 -3.24 -3.54
C GLY A 151 7.87 -4.54 -3.01
N ILE A 152 6.54 -4.70 -2.95
CA ILE A 152 5.87 -5.91 -2.42
C ILE A 152 6.39 -7.23 -3.02
N ASN A 153 6.91 -7.20 -4.25
CA ASN A 153 7.45 -8.37 -4.96
C ASN A 153 8.85 -8.81 -4.48
N LEU A 154 9.51 -7.99 -3.66
CA LEU A 154 10.89 -8.19 -3.23
C LEU A 154 10.92 -8.58 -1.76
N SER A 155 11.78 -9.53 -1.42
CA SER A 155 12.11 -9.83 -0.02
C SER A 155 12.81 -8.64 0.66
N GLY A 156 12.76 -8.55 1.99
CA GLY A 156 13.44 -7.50 2.75
C GLY A 156 14.93 -7.36 2.40
N GLY A 157 15.65 -8.48 2.31
CA GLY A 157 17.06 -8.50 1.91
C GLY A 157 17.31 -8.08 0.46
N GLN A 158 16.37 -8.30 -0.46
CA GLN A 158 16.46 -7.76 -1.83
C GLN A 158 16.23 -6.25 -1.86
N LYS A 159 15.23 -5.74 -1.13
CA LYS A 159 14.97 -4.30 -1.02
C LYS A 159 16.17 -3.55 -0.47
N GLN A 160 16.78 -4.06 0.61
CA GLN A 160 17.98 -3.48 1.21
C GLN A 160 19.16 -3.45 0.24
N ARG A 161 19.42 -4.54 -0.49
CA ARG A 161 20.52 -4.61 -1.47
C ARG A 161 20.30 -3.67 -2.67
N ILE A 162 19.07 -3.49 -3.13
CA ILE A 162 18.76 -2.53 -4.19
C ILE A 162 18.96 -1.08 -3.71
N GLN A 163 18.58 -0.76 -2.47
CA GLN A 163 18.83 0.55 -1.88
C GLN A 163 20.33 0.82 -1.68
N LEU A 164 21.09 -0.21 -1.27
CA LEU A 164 22.55 -0.13 -1.19
C LEU A 164 23.16 0.08 -2.58
N ALA A 165 22.72 -0.68 -3.58
CA ALA A 165 23.15 -0.51 -4.97
C ALA A 165 22.86 0.90 -5.49
N ARG A 166 21.69 1.47 -5.18
CA ARG A 166 21.37 2.88 -5.47
C ARG A 166 22.40 3.82 -4.85
N ALA A 167 22.71 3.66 -3.57
CA ALA A 167 23.70 4.51 -2.89
C ALA A 167 25.09 4.41 -3.53
N VAL A 168 25.58 3.19 -3.81
CA VAL A 168 26.90 2.97 -4.43
C VAL A 168 26.94 3.51 -5.87
N TYR A 169 25.84 3.39 -6.62
CA TYR A 169 25.72 3.94 -7.97
C TYR A 169 25.66 5.48 -8.00
N GLN A 170 25.37 6.17 -6.90
CA GLN A 170 25.47 7.64 -6.85
C GLN A 170 26.92 8.13 -6.66
N ASP A 171 27.84 7.30 -6.12
CA ASP A 171 29.25 7.64 -5.80
C ASP A 171 29.41 8.93 -4.97
N CYS A 172 28.72 8.98 -3.84
CA CYS A 172 28.87 10.08 -2.88
C CYS A 172 30.20 10.01 -2.10
N ASP A 173 30.51 11.05 -1.33
CA ASP A 173 31.74 11.12 -0.51
C ASP A 173 31.57 10.46 0.86
N ILE A 174 30.36 10.56 1.42
CA ILE A 174 29.97 10.05 2.74
C ILE A 174 28.77 9.10 2.58
N TYR A 175 28.85 7.92 3.16
CA TYR A 175 27.78 6.91 3.18
C TYR A 175 27.28 6.71 4.61
N LEU A 176 25.98 6.92 4.80
CA LEU A 176 25.26 6.69 6.05
C LEU A 176 24.44 5.41 5.87
N LEU A 177 24.88 4.33 6.51
CA LEU A 177 24.29 3.00 6.39
C LEU A 177 23.56 2.68 7.69
N ASP A 178 22.23 2.65 7.66
CA ASP A 178 21.36 2.39 8.81
C ASP A 178 20.91 0.93 8.82
N ASP A 179 21.67 0.08 9.51
CA ASP A 179 21.34 -1.33 9.76
C ASP A 179 21.06 -2.19 8.50
N VAL A 180 21.86 -1.94 7.45
CA VAL A 180 21.69 -2.52 6.10
C VAL A 180 21.81 -4.05 6.05
N PHE A 181 22.46 -4.67 7.04
CA PHE A 181 22.75 -6.10 7.07
C PHE A 181 21.67 -6.94 7.78
N SER A 182 20.69 -6.32 8.45
CA SER A 182 19.73 -7.06 9.30
C SER A 182 18.76 -7.95 8.54
N ALA A 183 18.40 -7.56 7.30
CA ALA A 183 17.48 -8.34 6.45
C ALA A 183 18.20 -9.30 5.48
N VAL A 184 19.53 -9.39 5.55
CA VAL A 184 20.36 -10.15 4.61
C VAL A 184 20.92 -11.39 5.31
N ASP A 185 21.00 -12.52 4.61
CA ASP A 185 21.61 -13.73 5.17
C ASP A 185 23.11 -13.54 5.47
N ALA A 186 23.66 -14.41 6.33
CA ALA A 186 25.02 -14.25 6.82
C ALA A 186 26.08 -14.28 5.69
N HIS A 187 25.95 -15.22 4.75
CA HIS A 187 26.85 -15.32 3.59
C HIS A 187 26.86 -14.02 2.78
N THR A 188 25.68 -13.58 2.34
CA THR A 188 25.55 -12.40 1.48
C THR A 188 25.96 -11.14 2.25
N GLY A 189 25.65 -11.04 3.55
CA GLY A 189 26.07 -9.93 4.39
C GLY A 189 27.59 -9.80 4.51
N SER A 190 28.31 -10.92 4.69
CA SER A 190 29.78 -10.94 4.75
C SER A 190 30.40 -10.57 3.40
N GLU A 191 29.84 -11.08 2.30
CA GLU A 191 30.30 -10.78 0.95
C GLU A 191 30.11 -9.29 0.61
N ILE A 192 28.95 -8.71 0.94
CA ILE A 192 28.70 -7.27 0.79
C ILE A 192 29.66 -6.46 1.66
N PHE A 193 29.89 -6.84 2.92
CA PHE A 193 30.82 -6.12 3.77
C PHE A 193 32.24 -6.11 3.19
N LYS A 194 32.69 -7.25 2.65
CA LYS A 194 34.02 -7.41 2.05
C LYS A 194 34.16 -6.70 0.71
N GLU A 195 33.26 -6.97 -0.25
CA GLU A 195 33.34 -6.46 -1.62
C GLU A 195 32.82 -5.02 -1.74
N CYS A 196 31.73 -4.67 -1.05
CA CYS A 196 31.13 -3.34 -1.12
C CYS A 196 31.74 -2.38 -0.09
N VAL A 197 31.58 -2.63 1.21
CA VAL A 197 31.98 -1.68 2.26
C VAL A 197 33.50 -1.54 2.36
N ARG A 198 34.23 -2.66 2.31
CA ARG A 198 35.71 -2.68 2.39
C ARG A 198 36.40 -2.63 1.03
N GLY A 199 35.70 -2.99 -0.05
CA GLY A 199 36.21 -2.97 -1.42
C GLY A 199 35.86 -1.68 -2.13
N ALA A 200 34.65 -1.60 -2.69
CA ALA A 200 34.18 -0.47 -3.50
C ALA A 200 34.19 0.87 -2.74
N LEU A 201 33.84 0.87 -1.44
CA LEU A 201 33.75 2.06 -0.59
C LEU A 201 35.03 2.35 0.22
N LYS A 202 36.14 1.64 -0.05
CA LYS A 202 37.38 1.74 0.74
C LYS A 202 37.92 3.16 0.93
N ASN A 203 37.80 4.01 -0.09
CA ASN A 203 38.32 5.38 -0.09
C ASN A 203 37.25 6.41 0.31
N LYS A 204 36.04 5.97 0.69
CA LYS A 204 34.91 6.83 1.05
C LYS A 204 34.73 6.83 2.56
N THR A 205 34.05 7.85 3.07
CA THR A 205 33.72 7.91 4.50
C THR A 205 32.45 7.09 4.73
N VAL A 206 32.46 6.13 5.63
CA VAL A 206 31.30 5.26 5.90
C VAL A 206 30.93 5.35 7.37
N VAL A 207 29.66 5.63 7.66
CA VAL A 207 29.06 5.59 8.99
C VAL A 207 28.07 4.43 9.00
N LEU A 208 28.45 3.34 9.66
CA LEU A 208 27.66 2.12 9.76
C LEU A 208 26.99 2.04 11.13
N VAL A 209 25.68 2.23 11.16
CA VAL A 209 24.85 1.81 12.29
C VAL A 209 24.56 0.32 12.10
N THR A 210 24.89 -0.51 13.09
CA THR A 210 24.64 -1.96 13.01
C THR A 210 24.35 -2.53 14.38
N HIS A 211 23.45 -3.49 14.42
CA HIS A 211 23.24 -4.34 15.59
C HIS A 211 24.16 -5.57 15.61
N GLN A 212 24.76 -5.92 14.47
CA GLN A 212 25.66 -7.07 14.35
C GLN A 212 27.07 -6.69 14.84
N VAL A 213 27.51 -7.35 15.92
CA VAL A 213 28.79 -7.11 16.59
C VAL A 213 29.98 -7.61 15.75
N ASP A 214 29.76 -8.63 14.91
CA ASP A 214 30.79 -9.27 14.07
C ASP A 214 31.57 -8.27 13.20
N PHE A 215 30.90 -7.24 12.68
CA PHE A 215 31.53 -6.25 11.78
C PHE A 215 32.39 -5.20 12.49
N LEU A 216 32.32 -5.13 13.83
CA LEU A 216 32.93 -4.04 14.60
C LEU A 216 34.45 -4.15 14.71
N HIS A 217 35.01 -5.35 14.63
CA HIS A 217 36.46 -5.57 14.62
C HIS A 217 37.16 -4.81 13.48
N ASN A 218 36.46 -4.64 12.36
CA ASN A 218 36.97 -4.03 11.14
C ASN A 218 36.73 -2.50 11.07
N ALA A 219 36.09 -1.91 12.09
CA ALA A 219 35.84 -0.47 12.13
C ALA A 219 37.08 0.32 12.60
N ASP A 220 37.34 1.47 11.98
CA ASP A 220 38.44 2.35 12.39
C ASP A 220 38.14 3.03 13.75
N ILE A 221 36.86 3.32 14.00
CA ILE A 221 36.34 3.91 15.23
C ILE A 221 34.92 3.42 15.50
N ILE A 222 34.62 3.13 16.75
CA ILE A 222 33.31 2.67 17.23
C ILE A 222 32.76 3.71 18.21
N TYR A 223 31.50 4.06 18.07
CA TYR A 223 30.74 4.94 18.96
C TYR A 223 29.63 4.15 19.64
N VAL A 224 29.60 4.17 20.98
CA VAL A 224 28.59 3.47 21.78
C VAL A 224 27.56 4.46 22.30
N MET A 225 26.32 4.30 21.85
CA MET A 225 25.18 5.15 22.23
C MET A 225 24.30 4.52 23.30
N LYS A 226 23.94 5.31 24.30
CA LYS A 226 23.01 4.95 25.38
C LYS A 226 22.14 6.16 25.72
N GLU A 227 20.83 5.97 25.76
CA GLU A 227 19.85 7.00 26.15
C GLU A 227 20.06 8.36 25.45
N GLY A 228 20.38 8.35 24.15
CA GLY A 228 20.57 9.59 23.38
C GLY A 228 21.92 10.29 23.56
N THR A 229 22.89 9.65 24.22
CA THR A 229 24.25 10.19 24.42
C THR A 229 25.32 9.22 23.90
N ILE A 230 26.48 9.76 23.50
CA ILE A 230 27.66 8.96 23.17
C ILE A 230 28.45 8.74 24.46
N VAL A 231 28.40 7.51 25.00
CA VAL A 231 29.07 7.18 26.27
C VAL A 231 30.54 6.86 26.05
N GLN A 232 30.86 6.20 24.93
CA GLN A 232 32.22 5.75 24.62
C GLN A 232 32.54 5.88 23.14
N SER A 233 33.81 6.17 22.86
CA SER A 233 34.37 6.15 21.50
C SER A 233 35.79 5.58 21.51
N GLY A 234 36.13 4.77 20.51
CA GLY A 234 37.46 4.17 20.42
C GLY A 234 37.57 3.03 19.41
N LYS A 235 38.75 2.40 19.37
CA LYS A 235 38.96 1.14 18.64
C LYS A 235 38.47 -0.05 19.46
N TYR A 236 38.08 -1.12 18.78
CA TYR A 236 37.55 -2.36 19.36
C TYR A 236 38.34 -2.86 20.59
N ASP A 237 39.65 -3.12 20.42
CA ASP A 237 40.50 -3.66 21.48
C ASP A 237 40.56 -2.77 22.73
N LYS A 238 40.52 -1.44 22.54
CA LYS A 238 40.57 -0.47 23.64
C LYS A 238 39.24 -0.36 24.38
N LEU A 239 38.13 -0.64 23.71
CA LEU A 239 36.79 -0.56 24.29
C LEU A 239 36.50 -1.79 25.16
N ILE A 240 36.90 -2.99 24.74
CA ILE A 240 36.69 -4.22 25.51
C ILE A 240 37.48 -4.23 26.82
N GLN A 241 38.75 -3.79 26.80
CA GLN A 241 39.61 -3.80 27.99
C GLN A 241 39.13 -2.86 29.12
N ARG A 242 38.21 -1.94 28.83
CA ARG A 242 37.70 -0.97 29.80
C ARG A 242 36.51 -1.47 30.65
N GLY A 243 36.04 -2.70 30.44
CA GLY A 243 35.00 -3.32 31.29
C GLY A 243 33.67 -2.56 31.32
N SER A 244 33.19 -2.13 30.16
CA SER A 244 32.10 -1.15 30.01
C SER A 244 30.80 -1.70 29.40
N ASP A 245 29.81 -0.83 29.17
CA ASP A 245 28.56 -1.14 28.45
C ASP A 245 28.80 -1.85 27.09
N PHE A 246 29.92 -1.56 26.41
CA PHE A 246 30.32 -2.27 25.19
C PHE A 246 30.65 -3.75 25.46
N ALA A 247 31.37 -4.04 26.54
CA ALA A 247 31.72 -5.40 26.92
C ALA A 247 30.48 -6.22 27.29
N ALA A 248 29.43 -5.60 27.84
CA ALA A 248 28.16 -6.26 28.11
C ALA A 248 27.42 -6.65 26.80
N LEU A 249 27.44 -5.78 25.78
CA LEU A 249 26.87 -6.07 24.45
C LEU A 249 27.62 -7.21 23.76
N VAL A 250 28.96 -7.18 23.81
CA VAL A 250 29.81 -8.24 23.25
C VAL A 250 29.61 -9.55 24.01
N ALA A 251 29.60 -9.54 25.35
CA ALA A 251 29.38 -10.75 26.15
C ALA A 251 28.00 -11.37 25.91
N ALA A 252 26.96 -10.56 25.70
CA ALA A 252 25.64 -11.07 25.33
C ALA A 252 25.67 -11.76 23.95
N HIS A 253 26.41 -11.19 22.99
CA HIS A 253 26.64 -11.80 21.67
C HIS A 253 27.45 -13.11 21.79
N ASP A 254 28.58 -13.10 22.49
CA ASP A 254 29.44 -14.27 22.70
C ASP A 254 28.67 -15.40 23.39
N SER A 255 27.83 -15.10 24.38
CA SER A 255 26.99 -16.11 25.04
C SER A 255 26.00 -16.79 24.09
N SER A 256 25.56 -16.09 23.04
CA SER A 256 24.72 -16.68 21.99
C SER A 256 25.54 -17.50 20.99
N MET A 257 26.84 -17.18 20.82
CA MET A 257 27.78 -17.86 19.94
C MET A 257 28.37 -19.14 20.55
N GLU A 258 28.55 -19.21 21.87
CA GLU A 258 29.03 -20.42 22.56
C GLU A 258 28.15 -21.64 22.26
N LEU A 259 26.84 -21.44 22.02
CA LEU A 259 25.91 -22.49 21.59
C LEU A 259 26.25 -23.09 20.21
N VAL A 260 26.90 -22.31 19.34
CA VAL A 260 27.32 -22.71 18.00
C VAL A 260 28.70 -23.38 18.05
N GLU A 261 29.66 -22.79 18.77
CA GLU A 261 31.03 -23.31 18.88
C GLU A 261 31.12 -24.64 19.66
N GLY A 262 30.27 -24.84 20.68
CA GLY A 262 30.20 -26.09 21.44
C GLY A 262 29.69 -27.31 20.64
N ALA A 263 29.11 -27.09 19.46
CA ALA A 263 28.54 -28.13 18.59
C ALA A 263 29.41 -28.44 17.36
N ALA A 264 30.47 -27.66 17.09
CA ALA A 264 31.38 -27.91 15.98
C ALA A 264 32.49 -28.91 16.39
N PRO A 265 32.70 -30.02 15.67
CA PRO A 265 33.86 -30.87 15.94
C PRO A 265 35.15 -30.12 15.59
N VAL A 266 36.02 -29.92 16.58
CA VAL A 266 37.39 -29.43 16.39
C VAL A 266 38.18 -30.50 15.63
N SER A 267 38.21 -30.41 14.31
CA SER A 267 39.15 -31.17 13.49
C SER A 267 40.38 -30.32 13.22
N ASP A 268 41.38 -30.44 14.10
CA ASP A 268 42.76 -30.14 13.78
C ASP A 268 43.23 -31.12 12.70
N GLU A 269 43.34 -30.70 11.44
CA GLU A 269 44.28 -31.32 10.52
C GLU A 269 44.66 -30.41 9.33
N LYS A 270 45.97 -30.34 9.09
CA LYS A 270 46.61 -29.57 8.03
C LYS A 270 46.46 -30.26 6.67
N GLY A 271 46.00 -29.49 5.68
CA GLY A 271 46.41 -29.59 4.27
C GLY A 271 45.60 -30.53 3.36
N GLU A 272 44.92 -29.95 2.36
CA GLU A 272 45.28 -30.06 0.93
C GLU A 272 44.17 -29.47 0.04
N THR A 273 44.54 -28.46 -0.73
CA THR A 273 43.70 -27.80 -1.75
C THR A 273 43.38 -28.77 -2.90
N LEU A 274 42.13 -29.24 -2.99
CA LEU A 274 41.64 -29.98 -4.17
C LEU A 274 41.17 -29.00 -5.25
N ALA A 275 42.03 -28.79 -6.24
CA ALA A 275 41.71 -28.10 -7.48
C ALA A 275 40.79 -28.95 -8.37
N ILE A 276 39.56 -28.49 -8.62
CA ILE A 276 38.67 -29.12 -9.62
C ILE A 276 39.08 -28.65 -11.01
N SER A 277 39.70 -29.59 -11.75
CA SER A 277 40.10 -29.47 -13.15
C SER A 277 38.89 -29.33 -14.08
N ARG A 278 38.83 -28.23 -14.84
CA ARG A 278 37.97 -28.09 -16.03
C ARG A 278 38.66 -28.74 -17.23
N GLN A 279 38.12 -29.84 -17.75
CA GLN A 279 38.40 -30.30 -19.11
C GLN A 279 37.22 -30.03 -20.06
N PRO A 280 37.49 -29.66 -21.33
CA PRO A 280 36.47 -29.34 -22.32
C PRO A 280 36.12 -30.58 -23.17
N SER A 281 34.82 -30.85 -23.38
CA SER A 281 34.39 -31.88 -24.33
C SER A 281 33.38 -31.34 -25.37
N ARG A 282 33.94 -31.08 -26.56
CA ARG A 282 33.45 -31.44 -27.91
C ARG A 282 31.94 -31.37 -28.25
N LYS A 283 31.65 -30.41 -29.14
CA LYS A 283 30.87 -30.48 -30.40
C LYS A 283 29.91 -31.67 -30.59
N GLY A 284 28.62 -31.35 -30.66
CA GLY A 284 27.59 -32.07 -31.42
C GLY A 284 26.85 -31.08 -32.32
N SER A 285 26.81 -31.37 -33.63
CA SER A 285 26.25 -30.51 -34.68
C SER A 285 24.75 -30.74 -34.85
N GLY A 286 23.97 -29.69 -35.17
CA GLY A 286 22.58 -29.89 -35.60
C GLY A 286 21.80 -28.61 -35.91
N ARG A 287 21.89 -28.18 -37.17
CA ARG A 287 20.90 -27.40 -37.96
C ARG A 287 20.36 -26.05 -37.45
N ARG A 288 20.77 -25.00 -38.16
CA ARG A 288 20.03 -23.74 -38.36
C ARG A 288 18.72 -23.98 -39.14
N PRO A 289 17.72 -23.11 -38.95
CA PRO A 289 17.16 -22.38 -40.07
C PRO A 289 17.39 -20.87 -39.93
N SER A 290 17.46 -20.27 -41.11
CA SER A 290 17.69 -18.87 -41.44
C SER A 290 16.47 -17.96 -41.19
N ASN A 291 16.79 -16.71 -40.86
CA ASN A 291 16.07 -15.46 -41.16
C ASN A 291 14.54 -15.44 -41.14
N GLY A 292 14.03 -14.72 -40.15
CA GLY A 292 12.76 -14.02 -40.19
C GLY A 292 12.85 -12.78 -39.29
N GLU A 293 13.29 -11.65 -39.86
CA GLU A 293 13.08 -10.33 -39.25
C GLU A 293 11.60 -9.99 -39.34
N ALA A 294 10.84 -10.32 -38.31
CA ALA A 294 9.58 -9.68 -37.96
C ALA A 294 9.16 -10.15 -36.56
N SER A 295 8.70 -9.19 -35.74
CA SER A 295 8.04 -9.35 -34.42
C SER A 295 8.90 -9.38 -33.14
N VAL A 296 9.81 -8.41 -32.97
CA VAL A 296 10.38 -8.07 -31.63
C VAL A 296 9.42 -7.16 -30.80
N VAL A 297 8.19 -6.93 -31.25
CA VAL A 297 7.24 -5.99 -30.61
C VAL A 297 6.16 -6.71 -29.78
N ALA A 298 6.03 -8.04 -29.87
CA ALA A 298 4.93 -8.77 -29.24
C ALA A 298 5.24 -9.41 -27.86
N GLU A 299 6.51 -9.52 -27.46
CA GLU A 299 6.91 -10.17 -26.18
C GLU A 299 7.08 -9.21 -24.98
N LYS A 300 6.86 -7.90 -25.15
CA LYS A 300 6.91 -6.93 -24.02
C LYS A 300 5.71 -6.99 -23.06
N ALA A 301 4.72 -7.85 -23.32
CA ALA A 301 3.45 -7.83 -22.58
C ALA A 301 3.43 -8.71 -21.30
N SER A 302 4.45 -9.52 -21.03
CA SER A 302 4.45 -10.48 -19.89
C SER A 302 5.18 -10.00 -18.63
N ALA A 303 5.85 -8.84 -18.64
CA ALA A 303 6.63 -8.33 -17.49
C ALA A 303 5.83 -7.57 -16.42
N ARG A 304 4.53 -7.33 -16.65
CA ARG A 304 3.71 -6.45 -15.80
C ARG A 304 2.98 -7.24 -14.72
N LEU A 305 3.42 -7.06 -13.48
CA LEU A 305 2.81 -7.68 -12.30
C LEU A 305 1.51 -6.99 -11.89
N ILE A 306 1.46 -5.66 -12.07
CA ILE A 306 0.28 -4.84 -11.86
C ILE A 306 -0.61 -5.00 -13.09
N LYS A 307 -1.82 -5.53 -12.89
CA LYS A 307 -2.83 -5.52 -13.95
C LYS A 307 -3.19 -4.08 -14.27
N GLU A 308 -2.94 -3.68 -15.52
CA GLU A 308 -3.53 -2.46 -16.06
C GLU A 308 -5.05 -2.53 -15.88
N GLU A 309 -5.66 -1.40 -15.51
CA GLU A 309 -7.10 -1.33 -15.28
C GLU A 309 -7.85 -1.80 -16.54
N GLU A 310 -8.66 -2.86 -16.40
CA GLU A 310 -9.49 -3.37 -17.51
C GLU A 310 -10.43 -2.25 -17.98
N ARG A 311 -10.19 -1.82 -19.21
CA ARG A 311 -10.95 -0.74 -19.84
C ARG A 311 -12.22 -1.33 -20.42
N ALA A 312 -13.35 -1.15 -19.75
CA ALA A 312 -14.63 -1.34 -20.41
C ALA A 312 -14.76 -0.29 -21.54
N SER A 313 -14.59 -0.72 -22.79
CA SER A 313 -14.76 0.14 -23.96
C SER A 313 -16.22 0.09 -24.40
N GLY A 314 -16.96 1.20 -24.27
CA GLY A 314 -18.32 1.28 -24.77
C GLY A 314 -19.25 2.14 -23.93
N HIS A 315 -20.54 2.13 -24.29
CA HIS A 315 -21.60 2.74 -23.48
C HIS A 315 -21.75 2.00 -22.16
N VAL A 316 -22.12 2.73 -21.10
CA VAL A 316 -22.49 2.10 -19.84
C VAL A 316 -23.70 1.22 -20.12
N SER A 317 -23.58 -0.07 -19.81
CA SER A 317 -24.64 -1.02 -20.12
C SER A 317 -25.92 -0.66 -19.36
N LEU A 318 -27.08 -0.78 -20.02
CA LEU A 318 -28.39 -0.57 -19.38
C LEU A 318 -28.59 -1.47 -18.15
N ALA A 319 -27.84 -2.57 -18.04
CA ALA A 319 -27.81 -3.43 -16.87
C ALA A 319 -27.29 -2.70 -15.61
N VAL A 320 -26.32 -1.80 -15.74
CA VAL A 320 -25.79 -0.99 -14.62
C VAL A 320 -26.85 -0.02 -14.12
N TYR A 321 -27.50 0.70 -15.04
CA TYR A 321 -28.62 1.59 -14.71
C TYR A 321 -29.77 0.84 -14.03
N LYS A 322 -30.16 -0.32 -14.57
CA LYS A 322 -31.19 -1.17 -13.99
C LYS A 322 -30.83 -1.51 -12.55
N GLN A 323 -29.62 -2.02 -12.32
CA GLN A 323 -29.19 -2.46 -11.00
C GLN A 323 -29.18 -1.29 -10.00
N TYR A 324 -28.57 -0.16 -10.35
CA TYR A 324 -28.55 1.04 -9.50
C TYR A 324 -29.96 1.48 -9.09
N MET A 325 -30.90 1.51 -10.04
CA MET A 325 -32.28 1.94 -9.79
C MET A 325 -33.08 0.94 -8.96
N THR A 326 -32.75 -0.36 -9.04
CA THR A 326 -33.50 -1.43 -8.35
C THR A 326 -32.92 -1.84 -7.00
N GLU A 327 -31.71 -1.40 -6.65
CA GLU A 327 -30.95 -1.90 -5.50
C GLU A 327 -31.67 -1.69 -4.15
N ALA A 328 -32.35 -0.56 -3.96
CA ALA A 328 -33.05 -0.26 -2.71
C ALA A 328 -34.40 -1.00 -2.59
N TRP A 329 -35.39 -0.62 -3.41
CA TRP A 329 -36.79 -1.07 -3.31
C TRP A 329 -37.28 -1.78 -4.58
N GLY A 330 -36.36 -2.23 -5.44
CA GLY A 330 -36.72 -2.76 -6.75
C GLY A 330 -37.46 -1.74 -7.62
N TRP A 331 -38.28 -2.24 -8.53
CA TRP A 331 -39.07 -1.40 -9.44
C TRP A 331 -40.19 -0.61 -8.76
N TRP A 332 -40.64 -1.03 -7.58
CA TRP A 332 -41.71 -0.34 -6.85
C TRP A 332 -41.26 1.05 -6.38
N GLY A 333 -40.04 1.18 -5.86
CA GLY A 333 -39.48 2.47 -5.48
C GLY A 333 -39.35 3.42 -6.67
N VAL A 334 -38.93 2.90 -7.83
CA VAL A 334 -38.83 3.68 -9.06
C VAL A 334 -40.19 4.19 -9.51
N ALA A 335 -41.20 3.31 -9.54
CA ALA A 335 -42.56 3.67 -9.90
C ALA A 335 -43.13 4.75 -8.97
N LEU A 336 -42.88 4.66 -7.66
CA LEU A 336 -43.32 5.64 -6.68
C LEU A 336 -42.72 7.03 -6.93
N VAL A 337 -41.39 7.13 -7.13
CA VAL A 337 -40.74 8.43 -7.38
C VAL A 337 -41.21 9.05 -8.69
N VAL A 338 -41.35 8.24 -9.75
CA VAL A 338 -41.86 8.72 -11.04
C VAL A 338 -43.31 9.19 -10.89
N ALA A 339 -44.17 8.46 -10.17
CA ALA A 339 -45.55 8.86 -9.93
C ALA A 339 -45.65 10.20 -9.19
N VAL A 340 -44.87 10.40 -8.13
CA VAL A 340 -44.83 11.69 -7.40
C VAL A 340 -44.27 12.81 -8.28
N SER A 341 -43.27 12.51 -9.12
CA SER A 341 -42.69 13.50 -10.05
C SER A 341 -43.68 13.95 -11.13
N VAL A 342 -44.46 13.02 -11.68
CA VAL A 342 -45.53 13.32 -12.63
C VAL A 342 -46.66 14.09 -11.95
N ALA A 343 -47.04 13.72 -10.73
CA ALA A 343 -48.05 14.45 -9.96
C ALA A 343 -47.64 15.90 -9.68
N TRP A 344 -46.37 16.11 -9.30
CA TRP A 344 -45.80 17.45 -9.12
C TRP A 344 -45.79 18.25 -10.43
N GLN A 345 -45.36 17.66 -11.54
CA GLN A 345 -45.41 18.35 -12.83
C GLN A 345 -46.85 18.68 -13.24
N GLY A 346 -47.79 17.78 -12.95
CA GLY A 346 -49.21 17.97 -13.19
C GLY A 346 -49.80 19.14 -12.38
N SER A 347 -49.37 19.33 -11.13
CA SER A 347 -49.82 20.47 -10.32
C SER A 347 -49.25 21.81 -10.80
N VAL A 348 -48.00 21.83 -11.27
CA VAL A 348 -47.42 23.01 -11.94
C VAL A 348 -48.20 23.36 -13.20
N LEU A 349 -48.48 22.36 -14.06
CA LEU A 349 -49.32 22.57 -15.24
C LEU A 349 -50.71 23.07 -14.86
N ALA A 350 -51.36 22.48 -13.85
CA ALA A 350 -52.68 22.90 -13.41
C ALA A 350 -52.71 24.37 -12.97
N SER A 351 -51.65 24.84 -12.32
CA SER A 351 -51.46 26.27 -11.97
C SER A 351 -51.39 27.15 -13.22
N ASP A 352 -50.61 26.76 -14.22
CA ASP A 352 -50.43 27.53 -15.46
C ASP A 352 -51.73 27.55 -16.31
N TYR A 353 -52.44 26.43 -16.40
CA TYR A 353 -53.75 26.36 -17.05
C TYR A 353 -54.82 27.14 -16.31
N TRP A 354 -54.83 27.10 -14.97
CA TRP A 354 -55.75 27.89 -14.15
C TRP A 354 -55.54 29.39 -14.37
N LEU A 355 -54.27 29.81 -14.41
CA LEU A 355 -53.91 31.19 -14.76
C LEU A 355 -54.43 31.55 -16.15
N ALA A 356 -54.18 30.71 -17.16
CA ALA A 356 -54.62 30.96 -18.53
C ALA A 356 -56.15 31.05 -18.65
N TYR A 357 -56.89 30.15 -17.98
CA TYR A 357 -58.36 30.07 -18.03
C TYR A 357 -59.05 31.32 -17.44
N GLU A 358 -58.53 31.86 -16.35
CA GLU A 358 -59.09 33.05 -15.69
C GLU A 358 -58.69 34.36 -16.38
N THR A 359 -57.61 34.37 -17.15
CA THR A 359 -57.20 35.51 -17.99
C THR A 359 -57.90 35.58 -19.35
N ASP A 360 -58.73 34.60 -19.69
CA ASP A 360 -59.45 34.55 -20.97
C ASP A 360 -60.54 35.65 -21.06
N ALA A 361 -60.77 36.18 -22.27
CA ALA A 361 -61.57 37.38 -22.52
C ALA A 361 -63.05 37.23 -22.12
N GLU A 362 -63.60 36.01 -22.17
CA GLU A 362 -64.98 35.72 -21.77
C GLU A 362 -65.15 35.68 -20.23
N ASN A 363 -64.13 35.21 -19.50
CA ASN A 363 -64.16 35.07 -18.04
C ASN A 363 -63.73 36.35 -17.30
N ALA A 364 -62.89 37.18 -17.93
CA ALA A 364 -62.45 38.46 -17.38
C ALA A 364 -63.60 39.42 -17.02
N ALA A 365 -64.76 39.29 -17.68
CA ALA A 365 -65.96 40.07 -17.38
C ALA A 365 -66.64 39.69 -16.04
N SER A 366 -66.35 38.50 -15.50
CA SER A 366 -66.91 37.97 -14.24
C SER A 366 -65.85 37.59 -13.20
N PHE A 367 -64.64 38.13 -13.34
CA PHE A 367 -63.47 37.80 -12.54
C PHE A 367 -63.72 38.01 -11.04
N ARG A 368 -63.48 36.96 -10.24
CA ARG A 368 -63.55 36.99 -8.77
C ARG A 368 -62.14 36.85 -8.19
N PRO A 369 -61.48 37.96 -7.80
CA PRO A 369 -60.09 37.92 -7.34
C PRO A 369 -59.86 36.98 -6.15
N ALA A 370 -60.82 36.91 -5.22
CA ALA A 370 -60.71 36.07 -4.03
C ALA A 370 -60.68 34.57 -4.36
N LEU A 371 -61.55 34.11 -5.27
CA LEU A 371 -61.64 32.70 -5.68
C LEU A 371 -60.41 32.30 -6.51
N PHE A 372 -59.95 33.19 -7.39
CA PHE A 372 -58.72 32.98 -8.17
C PHE A 372 -57.50 32.75 -7.26
N ILE A 373 -57.27 33.66 -6.30
CA ILE A 373 -56.14 33.58 -5.38
C ILE A 373 -56.24 32.34 -4.49
N GLU A 374 -57.44 32.00 -4.01
CA GLU A 374 -57.66 30.83 -3.15
C GLU A 374 -57.30 29.52 -3.87
N VAL A 375 -57.83 29.28 -5.07
CA VAL A 375 -57.53 28.07 -5.86
C VAL A 375 -56.06 28.03 -6.24
N TYR A 376 -55.49 29.15 -6.69
CA TYR A 376 -54.07 29.24 -7.04
C TYR A 376 -53.17 28.93 -5.83
N ALA A 377 -53.52 29.45 -4.64
CA ALA A 377 -52.79 29.17 -3.40
C ALA A 377 -52.87 27.69 -3.01
N ILE A 378 -54.03 27.03 -3.16
CA ILE A 378 -54.18 25.60 -2.90
C ILE A 378 -53.29 24.76 -3.82
N ILE A 379 -53.28 25.07 -5.13
CA ILE A 379 -52.43 24.36 -6.11
C ILE A 379 -50.95 24.59 -5.80
N ALA A 380 -50.56 25.81 -5.42
CA ALA A 380 -49.19 26.14 -5.02
C ALA A 380 -48.75 25.35 -3.78
N VAL A 381 -49.58 25.31 -2.73
CA VAL A 381 -49.31 24.53 -1.51
C VAL A 381 -49.20 23.03 -1.83
N ALA A 382 -50.11 22.49 -2.63
CA ALA A 382 -50.04 21.09 -3.07
C ALA A 382 -48.74 20.80 -3.85
N SER A 383 -48.31 21.72 -4.72
CA SER A 383 -47.05 21.61 -5.46
C SER A 383 -45.83 21.60 -4.54
N VAL A 384 -45.83 22.46 -3.50
CA VAL A 384 -44.77 22.48 -2.48
C VAL A 384 -44.72 21.16 -1.70
N VAL A 385 -45.87 20.63 -1.29
CA VAL A 385 -45.92 19.34 -0.58
C VAL A 385 -45.40 18.20 -1.46
N LEU A 386 -45.80 18.16 -2.73
CA LEU A 386 -45.35 17.14 -3.68
C LEU A 386 -43.85 17.21 -3.96
N VAL A 387 -43.29 18.41 -4.16
CA VAL A 387 -41.84 18.56 -4.40
C VAL A 387 -41.03 18.22 -3.16
N SER A 388 -41.49 18.63 -1.98
CA SER A 388 -40.84 18.27 -0.71
C SER A 388 -40.89 16.76 -0.49
N GLY A 389 -42.06 16.13 -0.65
CA GLY A 389 -42.22 14.69 -0.54
C GLY A 389 -41.34 13.92 -1.52
N ARG A 390 -41.25 14.37 -2.78
CA ARG A 390 -40.33 13.82 -3.78
C ARG A 390 -38.88 13.93 -3.34
N SER A 391 -38.43 15.11 -2.90
CA SER A 391 -37.05 15.34 -2.49
C SER A 391 -36.65 14.45 -1.31
N PHE A 392 -37.52 14.29 -0.30
CA PHE A 392 -37.28 13.37 0.81
C PHE A 392 -37.21 11.91 0.35
N LEU A 393 -38.14 11.48 -0.51
CA LEU A 393 -38.16 10.10 -1.04
C LEU A 393 -36.90 9.79 -1.84
N VAL A 394 -36.47 10.72 -2.70
CA VAL A 394 -35.25 10.63 -3.51
C VAL A 394 -34.01 10.52 -2.62
N ALA A 395 -33.90 11.38 -1.60
CA ALA A 395 -32.77 11.34 -0.66
C ALA A 395 -32.73 10.02 0.13
N PHE A 396 -33.89 9.52 0.57
CA PHE A 396 -33.99 8.27 1.31
C PHE A 396 -33.59 7.05 0.47
N ILE A 397 -34.13 6.93 -0.75
CA ILE A 397 -33.78 5.85 -1.68
C ILE A 397 -32.29 5.92 -2.04
N GLY A 398 -31.78 7.14 -2.30
CA GLY A 398 -30.36 7.37 -2.58
C GLY A 398 -29.44 6.86 -1.47
N LEU A 399 -29.73 7.23 -0.22
CA LEU A 399 -28.97 6.80 0.95
C LEU A 399 -28.99 5.27 1.13
N GLN A 400 -30.16 4.65 0.94
CA GLN A 400 -30.28 3.19 1.06
C GLN A 400 -29.48 2.45 -0.03
N THR A 401 -29.55 2.94 -1.28
CA THR A 401 -28.76 2.40 -2.40
C THR A 401 -27.25 2.53 -2.12
N ALA A 402 -26.80 3.72 -1.73
CA ALA A 402 -25.40 3.99 -1.37
C ALA A 402 -24.87 3.06 -0.28
N ASN A 403 -25.62 2.89 0.81
CA ASN A 403 -25.26 2.01 1.92
C ASN A 403 -25.21 0.52 1.50
N SER A 404 -26.10 0.08 0.60
CA SER A 404 -26.05 -1.29 0.05
C SER A 404 -24.75 -1.53 -0.71
N PHE A 405 -24.38 -0.63 -1.63
CA PHE A 405 -23.14 -0.72 -2.39
C PHE A 405 -21.91 -0.73 -1.48
N PHE A 406 -21.85 0.18 -0.50
CA PHE A 406 -20.72 0.23 0.43
C PHE A 406 -20.53 -1.07 1.21
N LYS A 407 -21.62 -1.65 1.75
CA LYS A 407 -21.57 -2.93 2.47
C LYS A 407 -21.14 -4.08 1.58
N GLN A 408 -21.61 -4.13 0.34
CA GLN A 408 -21.23 -5.17 -0.62
C GLN A 408 -19.74 -5.10 -0.98
N ILE A 409 -19.24 -3.90 -1.28
CA ILE A 409 -17.80 -3.68 -1.55
C ILE A 409 -16.97 -4.10 -0.34
N LEU A 410 -17.33 -3.62 0.86
CA LEU A 410 -16.59 -3.92 2.09
C LEU A 410 -16.54 -5.43 2.35
N ASN A 411 -17.68 -6.10 2.22
CA ASN A 411 -17.76 -7.54 2.40
C ASN A 411 -16.90 -8.29 1.37
N SER A 412 -16.97 -7.91 0.10
CA SER A 412 -16.18 -8.53 -0.98
C SER A 412 -14.68 -8.33 -0.81
N ILE A 413 -14.23 -7.10 -0.46
CA ILE A 413 -12.81 -6.79 -0.23
C ILE A 413 -12.27 -7.57 0.96
N LEU A 414 -13.00 -7.64 2.07
CA LEU A 414 -12.56 -8.38 3.27
C LEU A 414 -12.48 -9.89 3.04
N HIS A 415 -13.23 -10.43 2.08
CA HIS A 415 -13.18 -11.84 1.69
C HIS A 415 -12.30 -12.07 0.44
N ALA A 416 -11.59 -11.07 -0.08
CA ALA A 416 -10.73 -11.24 -1.24
C ALA A 416 -9.42 -11.98 -0.86
N PRO A 417 -8.90 -12.86 -1.72
CA PRO A 417 -7.63 -13.56 -1.47
C PRO A 417 -6.44 -12.59 -1.54
N MET A 418 -5.32 -12.93 -0.88
CA MET A 418 -4.10 -12.09 -0.90
C MET A 418 -3.58 -11.77 -2.31
N SER A 419 -3.75 -12.69 -3.26
CA SER A 419 -3.37 -12.46 -4.67
C SER A 419 -4.07 -11.25 -5.31
N PHE A 420 -5.26 -10.87 -4.83
CA PHE A 420 -5.95 -9.65 -5.25
C PHE A 420 -5.20 -8.40 -4.77
N PHE A 421 -4.76 -8.37 -3.51
CA PHE A 421 -4.02 -7.25 -2.92
C PHE A 421 -2.60 -7.12 -3.49
N ASP A 422 -1.96 -8.23 -3.84
CA ASP A 422 -0.64 -8.21 -4.49
C ASP A 422 -0.69 -7.66 -5.93
N THR A 423 -1.83 -7.82 -6.61
CA THR A 423 -1.99 -7.39 -8.02
C THR A 423 -2.66 -6.04 -8.17
N THR A 424 -3.43 -5.62 -7.16
CA THR A 424 -4.25 -4.42 -7.20
C THR A 424 -3.63 -3.35 -6.31
N PRO A 425 -3.17 -2.23 -6.87
CA PRO A 425 -2.57 -1.15 -6.09
C PRO A 425 -3.52 -0.64 -4.99
N SER A 426 -2.96 -0.29 -3.83
CA SER A 426 -3.72 0.16 -2.66
C SER A 426 -4.58 1.39 -2.97
N GLY A 427 -4.01 2.34 -3.73
CA GLY A 427 -4.70 3.54 -4.20
C GLY A 427 -5.92 3.25 -5.06
N ARG A 428 -5.95 2.11 -5.78
CA ARG A 428 -7.13 1.70 -6.55
C ARG A 428 -8.27 1.31 -5.62
N ILE A 429 -8.01 0.45 -4.64
CA ILE A 429 -8.99 0.02 -3.63
C ILE A 429 -9.54 1.25 -2.89
N LEU A 430 -8.67 2.16 -2.45
CA LEU A 430 -9.05 3.39 -1.76
C LEU A 430 -9.91 4.30 -2.65
N SER A 431 -9.55 4.46 -3.93
CA SER A 431 -10.33 5.28 -4.86
C SER A 431 -11.76 4.75 -5.07
N ARG A 432 -11.95 3.42 -5.03
CA ARG A 432 -13.28 2.79 -5.13
C ARG A 432 -14.10 3.03 -3.88
N ALA A 433 -13.51 2.81 -2.70
CA ALA A 433 -14.19 2.97 -1.42
C ALA A 433 -14.43 4.45 -1.03
N SER A 434 -13.67 5.39 -1.61
CA SER A 434 -13.78 6.82 -1.30
C SER A 434 -14.36 7.64 -2.44
N SER A 435 -13.62 7.86 -3.55
CA SER A 435 -14.02 8.79 -4.61
C SER A 435 -15.21 8.28 -5.42
N ASP A 436 -15.20 7.01 -5.79
CA ASP A 436 -16.33 6.42 -6.54
C ASP A 436 -17.56 6.31 -5.64
N GLN A 437 -17.39 5.90 -4.38
CA GLN A 437 -18.47 5.88 -3.39
C GLN A 437 -19.05 7.29 -3.16
N THR A 438 -18.23 8.34 -3.07
CA THR A 438 -18.71 9.73 -2.94
C THR A 438 -19.58 10.15 -4.13
N ASN A 439 -19.26 9.68 -5.35
CA ASN A 439 -20.13 9.91 -6.52
C ASN A 439 -21.49 9.20 -6.37
N VAL A 440 -21.52 8.00 -5.78
CA VAL A 440 -22.74 7.24 -5.48
C VAL A 440 -23.54 7.84 -4.33
N ASP A 441 -22.88 8.44 -3.35
CA ASP A 441 -23.49 8.99 -2.15
C ASP A 441 -24.14 10.36 -2.41
N LEU A 442 -23.43 11.26 -3.10
CA LEU A 442 -23.84 12.67 -3.21
C LEU A 442 -24.39 13.02 -4.59
N PHE A 443 -23.68 12.63 -5.64
CA PHE A 443 -23.99 13.10 -6.99
C PHE A 443 -25.08 12.26 -7.65
N LEU A 444 -24.93 10.94 -7.74
CA LEU A 444 -25.89 10.11 -8.48
C LEU A 444 -27.34 10.21 -7.95
N PRO A 445 -27.61 10.20 -6.63
CA PRO A 445 -28.97 10.34 -6.13
C PRO A 445 -29.61 11.66 -6.56
N PHE A 446 -28.90 12.77 -6.41
CA PHE A 446 -29.45 14.06 -6.81
C PHE A 446 -29.64 14.15 -8.33
N PHE A 447 -28.60 13.83 -9.10
CA PHE A 447 -28.57 14.07 -10.54
C PHE A 447 -29.46 13.11 -11.34
N VAL A 448 -29.52 11.82 -11.00
CA VAL A 448 -30.38 10.84 -11.69
C VAL A 448 -31.85 11.24 -11.61
N TRP A 449 -32.32 11.53 -10.41
CA TRP A 449 -33.72 11.89 -10.18
C TRP A 449 -34.05 13.29 -10.70
N LEU A 450 -33.11 14.24 -10.63
CA LEU A 450 -33.26 15.55 -11.25
C LEU A 450 -33.37 15.43 -12.77
N SER A 451 -32.57 14.59 -13.42
CA SER A 451 -32.64 14.37 -14.88
C SER A 451 -33.97 13.77 -15.31
N ILE A 452 -34.47 12.77 -14.59
CA ILE A 452 -35.82 12.23 -14.82
C ILE A 452 -36.87 13.34 -14.70
N SER A 453 -36.77 14.19 -13.67
CA SER A 453 -37.66 15.35 -13.53
C SER A 453 -37.55 16.32 -14.72
N MET A 454 -36.34 16.62 -15.19
CA MET A 454 -36.13 17.52 -16.32
C MET A 454 -36.73 16.95 -17.61
N TYR A 455 -36.58 15.65 -17.88
CA TYR A 455 -37.22 15.01 -19.03
C TYR A 455 -38.75 15.05 -18.92
N ILE A 456 -39.32 14.85 -17.73
CA ILE A 456 -40.77 15.01 -17.49
C ILE A 456 -41.19 16.46 -17.79
N THR A 457 -40.41 17.45 -17.37
CA THR A 457 -40.67 18.87 -17.68
C THR A 457 -40.54 19.18 -19.18
N VAL A 458 -39.55 18.64 -19.90
CA VAL A 458 -39.46 18.79 -21.37
C VAL A 458 -40.73 18.24 -22.03
N ILE A 459 -41.14 17.02 -21.67
CA ILE A 459 -42.36 16.40 -22.22
C ILE A 459 -43.58 17.26 -21.90
N SER A 460 -43.68 17.78 -20.68
CA SER A 460 -44.73 18.69 -20.25
C SER A 460 -44.80 19.96 -21.11
N VAL A 461 -43.67 20.63 -21.34
CA VAL A 461 -43.59 21.85 -22.17
C VAL A 461 -43.96 21.55 -23.63
N LEU A 462 -43.52 20.41 -24.16
CA LEU A 462 -43.90 19.95 -25.49
C LEU A 462 -45.41 19.72 -25.60
N ILE A 463 -46.05 19.09 -24.60
CA ILE A 463 -47.50 18.86 -24.58
C ILE A 463 -48.26 20.18 -24.62
N VAL A 464 -47.90 21.15 -23.77
CA VAL A 464 -48.54 22.48 -23.75
C VAL A 464 -48.35 23.19 -25.09
N THR A 465 -47.14 23.15 -25.65
CA THR A 465 -46.82 23.80 -26.93
C THR A 465 -47.59 23.18 -28.11
N CYS A 466 -47.77 21.85 -28.12
CA CYS A 466 -48.59 21.15 -29.10
C CYS A 466 -50.07 21.55 -29.04
N GLN A 467 -50.63 21.76 -27.84
CA GLN A 467 -52.02 22.18 -27.67
C GLN A 467 -52.25 23.63 -28.09
N VAL A 468 -51.35 24.52 -27.66
CA VAL A 468 -51.52 25.98 -27.76
C VAL A 468 -51.06 26.52 -29.11
N ALA A 469 -49.96 25.99 -29.65
CA ALA A 469 -49.31 26.50 -30.85
C ALA A 469 -48.82 25.35 -31.74
N TRP A 470 -49.72 24.47 -32.17
CA TRP A 470 -49.39 23.30 -33.00
C TRP A 470 -48.47 23.58 -34.22
N PRO A 471 -48.51 24.74 -34.92
CA PRO A 471 -47.59 25.00 -36.03
C PRO A 471 -46.13 25.13 -35.59
N SER A 472 -45.87 25.54 -34.35
CA SER A 472 -44.51 25.70 -33.79
C SER A 472 -43.80 24.34 -33.59
N VAL A 473 -44.56 23.25 -33.47
CA VAL A 473 -44.04 21.88 -33.31
C VAL A 473 -43.12 21.48 -34.49
N ILE A 474 -43.41 21.98 -35.70
CA ILE A 474 -42.59 21.74 -36.89
C ILE A 474 -41.15 22.25 -36.68
N ALA A 475 -40.97 23.36 -35.96
CA ALA A 475 -39.66 23.92 -35.66
C ALA A 475 -38.94 23.19 -34.50
N ILE A 476 -39.70 22.54 -33.61
CA ILE A 476 -39.17 21.81 -32.45
C ILE A 476 -38.62 20.43 -32.84
N ILE A 477 -39.20 19.76 -33.85
CA ILE A 477 -38.72 18.44 -34.29
C ILE A 477 -37.24 18.49 -34.75
N PRO A 478 -36.82 19.41 -35.64
CA PRO A 478 -35.41 19.57 -36.00
C PRO A 478 -34.52 19.90 -34.80
N LEU A 479 -35.01 20.72 -33.85
CA LEU A 479 -34.28 21.05 -32.62
C LEU A 479 -33.97 19.78 -31.82
N LEU A 480 -34.97 18.90 -31.63
CA LEU A 480 -34.81 17.66 -30.87
C LEU A 480 -33.83 16.70 -31.55
N ILE A 481 -33.92 16.53 -32.88
CA ILE A 481 -32.99 15.70 -33.66
C ILE A 481 -31.56 16.23 -33.53
N LEU A 482 -31.37 17.54 -33.69
CA LEU A 482 -30.08 18.21 -33.60
C LEU A 482 -29.49 18.11 -32.19
N ASN A 483 -30.32 18.23 -31.14
CA ASN A 483 -29.90 18.03 -29.75
C ASN A 483 -29.46 16.58 -29.47
N LEU A 484 -30.21 15.59 -29.97
CA LEU A 484 -29.83 14.18 -29.84
C LEU A 484 -28.52 13.86 -30.58
N TRP A 485 -28.31 14.47 -31.75
CA TRP A 485 -27.07 14.35 -32.50
C TRP A 485 -25.88 14.98 -31.78
N TYR A 486 -26.02 16.22 -31.29
CA TYR A 486 -24.99 16.89 -30.48
C TYR A 486 -24.67 16.13 -29.20
N ARG A 487 -25.70 15.60 -28.51
CA ARG A 487 -25.53 14.73 -27.34
C ARG A 487 -24.65 13.53 -27.66
N GLY A 488 -24.93 12.82 -28.76
CA GLY A 488 -24.15 11.65 -29.15
C GLY A 488 -22.68 11.97 -29.43
N TYR A 489 -22.42 13.07 -30.13
CA TYR A 489 -21.06 13.52 -30.45
C TYR A 489 -20.27 13.96 -29.20
N TYR A 490 -20.91 14.76 -28.34
CA TYR A 490 -20.30 15.22 -27.10
C TYR A 490 -20.03 14.05 -26.13
N LEU A 491 -20.99 13.13 -25.97
CA LEU A 491 -20.86 12.01 -25.03
C LEU A 491 -19.66 11.12 -25.37
N ALA A 492 -19.44 10.85 -26.67
CA ALA A 492 -18.28 10.09 -27.13
C ALA A 492 -16.95 10.77 -26.75
N THR A 493 -16.88 12.10 -26.81
CA THR A 493 -15.67 12.88 -26.53
C THR A 493 -15.47 13.10 -25.02
N SER A 494 -16.50 13.55 -24.32
CA SER A 494 -16.49 13.83 -22.87
C SER A 494 -16.13 12.60 -22.04
N ARG A 495 -16.61 11.41 -22.44
CA ARG A 495 -16.26 10.14 -21.77
C ARG A 495 -14.76 9.86 -21.86
N GLU A 496 -14.18 10.03 -23.04
CA GLU A 496 -12.74 9.80 -23.25
C GLU A 496 -11.90 10.84 -22.50
N LEU A 497 -12.33 12.11 -22.47
CA LEU A 497 -11.67 13.17 -21.72
C LEU A 497 -11.73 12.92 -20.20
N THR A 498 -12.90 12.60 -19.66
CA THR A 498 -13.07 12.25 -18.24
C THR A 498 -12.26 11.02 -17.86
N ARG A 499 -12.12 10.06 -18.78
CA ARG A 499 -11.25 8.88 -18.60
C ARG A 499 -9.78 9.27 -18.54
N LEU A 500 -9.31 10.10 -19.46
CA LEU A 500 -7.93 10.61 -19.46
C LEU A 500 -7.63 11.45 -18.22
N GLU A 501 -8.60 12.25 -17.76
CA GLU A 501 -8.51 13.01 -16.51
C GLU A 501 -8.29 12.08 -15.31
N SER A 502 -9.11 11.03 -15.18
CA SER A 502 -8.97 10.04 -14.10
C SER A 502 -7.61 9.31 -14.15
N ILE A 503 -7.10 8.99 -15.33
CA ILE A 503 -5.82 8.28 -15.51
C ILE A 503 -4.64 9.21 -15.19
N THR A 504 -4.70 10.47 -15.58
CA THR A 504 -3.60 11.44 -15.36
C THR A 504 -3.52 11.93 -13.92
N LYS A 505 -4.64 11.90 -13.18
CA LYS A 505 -4.69 12.31 -11.77
C LYS A 505 -4.02 11.32 -10.81
N ALA A 506 -4.16 10.00 -11.05
CA ALA A 506 -3.63 8.98 -10.14
C ALA A 506 -2.09 9.01 -9.99
N PRO A 507 -1.28 9.15 -11.06
CA PRO A 507 0.18 9.28 -10.98
C PRO A 507 0.66 10.50 -10.19
N VAL A 508 -0.13 11.57 -10.10
CA VAL A 508 0.20 12.76 -9.28
C VAL A 508 0.16 12.40 -7.80
N ILE A 509 -0.92 11.74 -7.36
CA ILE A 509 -1.11 11.33 -5.96
C ILE A 509 -0.06 10.28 -5.58
N HIS A 510 0.20 9.31 -6.47
CA HIS A 510 1.20 8.27 -6.24
C HIS A 510 2.61 8.88 -6.08
N HIS A 511 3.02 9.74 -7.01
CA HIS A 511 4.33 10.42 -6.95
C HIS A 511 4.48 11.24 -5.66
N PHE A 512 3.42 11.92 -5.24
CA PHE A 512 3.40 12.68 -3.99
C PHE A 512 3.56 11.77 -2.77
N SER A 513 2.76 10.69 -2.67
CA SER A 513 2.85 9.73 -1.56
C SER A 513 4.24 9.08 -1.47
N GLU A 514 4.81 8.71 -2.61
CA GLU A 514 6.15 8.11 -2.68
C GLU A 514 7.24 9.10 -2.27
N THR A 515 7.11 10.37 -2.66
CA THR A 515 8.01 11.46 -2.28
C THR A 515 7.99 11.71 -0.77
N VAL A 516 6.81 11.68 -0.14
CA VAL A 516 6.67 11.87 1.31
C VAL A 516 7.36 10.75 2.08
N GLN A 517 7.15 9.49 1.68
CA GLN A 517 7.80 8.33 2.31
C GLN A 517 9.33 8.35 2.13
N GLY A 518 9.81 8.82 0.97
CA GLY A 518 11.22 8.87 0.61
C GLY A 518 11.92 10.19 0.90
N VAL A 519 11.29 11.11 1.65
CA VAL A 519 11.75 12.52 1.74
C VAL A 519 13.20 12.65 2.22
N MET A 520 13.57 11.86 3.23
CA MET A 520 14.93 11.79 3.79
C MET A 520 15.96 11.38 2.72
N THR A 521 15.63 10.36 1.91
CA THR A 521 16.50 9.85 0.84
C THR A 521 16.63 10.88 -0.29
N ILE A 522 15.52 11.52 -0.71
CA ILE A 522 15.51 12.51 -1.78
C ILE A 522 16.33 13.75 -1.39
N ARG A 523 16.18 14.24 -0.16
CA ARG A 523 16.96 15.35 0.39
C ARG A 523 18.43 15.00 0.55
N CYS A 524 18.74 13.80 1.04
CA CYS A 524 20.12 13.32 1.17
C CYS A 524 20.87 13.34 -0.18
N PHE A 525 20.24 12.83 -1.24
CA PHE A 525 20.84 12.83 -2.60
C PHE A 525 20.73 14.18 -3.33
N ARG A 526 20.12 15.20 -2.72
CA ARG A 526 19.92 16.54 -3.31
C ARG A 526 19.19 16.50 -4.65
N LYS A 527 18.18 15.64 -4.76
CA LYS A 527 17.36 15.47 -5.99
C LYS A 527 16.00 16.20 -5.91
N GLY A 528 15.81 17.10 -4.94
CA GLY A 528 14.56 17.83 -4.70
C GLY A 528 14.00 18.52 -5.94
N ASP A 529 14.84 19.28 -6.67
CA ASP A 529 14.41 20.00 -7.87
C ASP A 529 13.93 19.08 -8.99
N GLY A 530 14.57 17.90 -9.14
CA GLY A 530 14.18 16.91 -10.14
C GLY A 530 12.80 16.32 -9.84
N PHE A 531 12.55 15.96 -8.58
CA PHE A 531 11.24 15.48 -8.13
C PHE A 531 10.16 16.57 -8.21
N PHE A 532 10.52 17.83 -7.93
CA PHE A 532 9.63 18.97 -8.07
C PHE A 532 9.22 19.20 -9.53
N GLN A 533 10.18 19.20 -10.46
CA GLN A 533 9.90 19.37 -11.87
C GLN A 533 9.05 18.22 -12.43
N GLU A 534 9.32 16.99 -12.02
CA GLU A 534 8.51 15.83 -12.40
C GLU A 534 7.07 15.95 -11.87
N ASN A 535 6.90 16.40 -10.62
CA ASN A 535 5.57 16.66 -10.07
C ASN A 535 4.83 17.75 -10.88
N LEU A 536 5.49 18.86 -11.23
CA LEU A 536 4.92 19.89 -12.08
C LEU A 536 4.50 19.36 -13.45
N ASN A 537 5.32 18.51 -14.08
CA ASN A 537 4.99 17.90 -15.37
C ASN A 537 3.73 17.02 -15.30
N ARG A 538 3.59 16.23 -14.22
CA ARG A 538 2.41 15.38 -13.98
C ARG A 538 1.16 16.20 -13.71
N VAL A 539 1.26 17.24 -12.87
CA VAL A 539 0.16 18.18 -12.61
C VAL A 539 -0.28 18.88 -13.88
N ASN A 540 0.65 19.41 -14.67
CA ASN A 540 0.35 20.07 -15.94
C ASN A 540 -0.35 19.12 -16.93
N SER A 541 0.07 17.86 -16.98
CA SER A 541 -0.57 16.83 -17.82
C SER A 541 -2.02 16.58 -17.40
N SER A 542 -2.29 16.54 -16.09
CA SER A 542 -3.64 16.41 -15.54
C SER A 542 -4.50 17.65 -15.81
N LEU A 543 -3.97 18.85 -15.55
CA LEU A 543 -4.67 20.12 -15.82
C LEU A 543 -4.99 20.32 -17.30
N ARG A 544 -4.13 19.86 -18.21
CA ARG A 544 -4.41 19.91 -19.65
C ARG A 544 -5.66 19.09 -20.01
N MET A 545 -5.86 17.92 -19.39
CA MET A 545 -7.04 17.10 -19.63
C MET A 545 -8.30 17.78 -19.09
N ASP A 546 -8.23 18.33 -17.88
CA ASP A 546 -9.34 19.09 -17.28
C ASP A 546 -9.72 20.33 -18.12
N PHE A 547 -8.74 21.07 -18.63
CA PHE A 547 -8.96 22.19 -19.53
C PHE A 547 -9.73 21.77 -20.81
N HIS A 548 -9.35 20.65 -21.43
CA HIS A 548 -10.05 20.13 -22.60
C HIS A 548 -11.47 19.64 -22.27
N ASN A 549 -11.68 19.04 -21.08
CA ASN A 549 -12.99 18.61 -20.62
C ASN A 549 -13.93 19.80 -20.42
N ASN A 550 -13.45 20.86 -19.74
CA ASN A 550 -14.20 22.10 -19.56
C ASN A 550 -14.50 22.80 -20.90
N GLY A 551 -13.51 22.83 -21.82
CA GLY A 551 -13.73 23.36 -23.17
C GLY A 551 -14.80 22.58 -23.96
N ALA A 552 -14.87 21.26 -23.81
CA ALA A 552 -15.91 20.44 -24.43
C ALA A 552 -17.30 20.73 -23.84
N ASN A 553 -17.39 20.98 -22.53
CA ASN A 553 -18.64 21.35 -21.85
C ASN A 553 -19.21 22.67 -22.38
N GLU A 554 -18.35 23.69 -22.44
CA GLU A 554 -18.71 25.02 -22.97
C GLU A 554 -19.11 24.95 -24.44
N TRP A 555 -18.40 24.14 -25.24
CA TRP A 555 -18.76 23.92 -26.65
C TRP A 555 -20.17 23.36 -26.82
N LEU A 556 -20.57 22.37 -26.00
CA LEU A 556 -21.92 21.81 -26.06
C LEU A 556 -22.95 22.88 -25.67
N GLY A 557 -22.73 23.57 -24.54
CA GLY A 557 -23.66 24.60 -24.06
C GLY A 557 -23.90 25.69 -25.09
N PHE A 558 -22.82 26.26 -25.64
CA PHE A 558 -22.92 27.26 -26.68
C PHE A 558 -23.71 26.80 -27.90
N ARG A 559 -23.51 25.55 -28.37
CA ARG A 559 -24.22 25.02 -29.55
C ARG A 559 -25.70 24.78 -29.29
N LEU A 560 -26.05 24.23 -28.12
CA LEU A 560 -27.43 23.95 -27.76
C LEU A 560 -28.22 25.25 -27.56
N GLU A 561 -27.68 26.21 -26.81
CA GLU A 561 -28.33 27.49 -26.57
C GLU A 561 -28.50 28.32 -27.85
N LEU A 562 -27.48 28.32 -28.72
CA LEU A 562 -27.54 29.01 -30.01
C LEU A 562 -28.64 28.40 -30.90
N ALA A 563 -28.69 27.06 -31.00
CA ALA A 563 -29.72 26.37 -31.78
C ALA A 563 -31.13 26.63 -31.25
N GLY A 564 -31.32 26.57 -29.92
CA GLY A 564 -32.59 26.89 -29.29
C GLY A 564 -33.00 28.35 -29.50
N SER A 565 -32.04 29.29 -29.47
CA SER A 565 -32.31 30.71 -29.72
C SER A 565 -32.74 30.98 -31.17
N PHE A 566 -32.13 30.30 -32.15
CA PHE A 566 -32.57 30.37 -33.55
C PHE A 566 -33.99 29.84 -33.73
N VAL A 567 -34.32 28.72 -33.08
CA VAL A 567 -35.67 28.14 -33.13
C VAL A 567 -36.69 29.04 -32.45
N LEU A 568 -36.33 29.67 -31.32
CA LEU A 568 -37.18 30.66 -30.66
C LEU A 568 -37.45 31.87 -31.56
N CYS A 569 -36.41 32.40 -32.23
CA CYS A 569 -36.56 33.51 -33.17
C CYS A 569 -37.47 33.14 -34.35
N PHE A 570 -37.27 31.93 -34.91
CA PHE A 570 -38.09 31.43 -36.01
C PHE A 570 -39.55 31.20 -35.61
N THR A 571 -39.79 30.59 -34.45
CA THR A 571 -41.15 30.36 -33.92
C THR A 571 -41.85 31.68 -33.58
N ALA A 572 -41.14 32.65 -33.00
CA ALA A 572 -41.68 33.99 -32.78
C ALA A 572 -42.06 34.69 -34.10
N LEU A 573 -41.21 34.60 -35.13
CA LEU A 573 -41.51 35.13 -36.47
C LEU A 573 -42.75 34.47 -37.08
N LEU A 574 -42.86 33.14 -36.99
CA LEU A 574 -44.05 32.41 -37.44
C LEU A 574 -45.32 32.85 -36.70
N MET A 575 -45.24 33.04 -35.39
CA MET A 575 -46.39 33.51 -34.60
C MET A 575 -46.85 34.91 -34.99
N VAL A 576 -45.93 35.80 -35.34
CA VAL A 576 -46.27 37.18 -35.75
C VAL A 576 -46.79 37.24 -37.20
N THR A 577 -46.29 36.38 -38.09
CA THR A 577 -46.59 36.43 -39.53
C THR A 577 -47.83 35.62 -39.94
N LEU A 578 -48.21 34.59 -39.17
CA LEU A 578 -49.35 33.74 -39.51
C LEU A 578 -50.70 34.44 -39.23
N PRO A 579 -51.73 34.21 -40.07
CA PRO A 579 -53.04 34.82 -39.88
C PRO A 579 -53.71 34.33 -38.59
N LYS A 580 -54.57 35.18 -38.01
CA LYS A 580 -55.34 34.90 -36.77
C LYS A 580 -56.16 33.61 -36.78
N SER A 581 -56.42 33.03 -37.96
CA SER A 581 -57.11 31.75 -38.13
C SER A 581 -56.27 30.54 -37.70
N PHE A 582 -54.94 30.68 -37.63
CA PHE A 582 -54.02 29.60 -37.23
C PHE A 582 -53.51 29.75 -35.80
N ILE A 583 -53.34 30.97 -35.31
CA ILE A 583 -52.82 31.27 -33.97
C ILE A 583 -53.64 32.41 -33.37
N GLN A 584 -54.29 32.14 -32.23
CA GLN A 584 -55.03 33.17 -31.50
C GLN A 584 -54.04 34.08 -30.74
N PRO A 585 -54.21 35.42 -30.76
CA PRO A 585 -53.28 36.35 -30.12
C PRO A 585 -53.05 36.12 -28.61
N GLU A 586 -54.05 35.61 -27.91
CA GLU A 586 -54.00 35.30 -26.47
C GLU A 586 -52.94 34.25 -26.11
N PHE A 587 -52.70 33.29 -27.02
CA PHE A 587 -51.79 32.17 -26.81
C PHE A 587 -50.34 32.43 -27.19
N VAL A 588 -50.06 33.55 -27.86
CA VAL A 588 -48.71 33.92 -28.30
C VAL A 588 -47.78 34.18 -27.12
N GLY A 589 -48.27 34.86 -26.07
CA GLY A 589 -47.49 35.14 -24.86
C GLY A 589 -47.16 33.88 -24.05
N LEU A 590 -48.12 32.96 -23.94
CA LEU A 590 -47.94 31.67 -23.30
C LEU A 590 -46.91 30.83 -24.05
N SER A 591 -47.04 30.72 -25.37
CA SER A 591 -46.13 29.93 -26.19
C SER A 591 -44.71 30.49 -26.23
N LEU A 592 -44.53 31.81 -26.19
CA LEU A 592 -43.21 32.43 -26.13
C LEU A 592 -42.53 32.18 -24.77
N SER A 593 -43.30 32.21 -23.67
CA SER A 593 -42.82 31.94 -22.31
C SER A 593 -42.35 30.48 -22.15
N TYR A 594 -43.12 29.53 -22.70
CA TYR A 594 -42.73 28.12 -22.74
C TYR A 594 -41.61 27.84 -23.73
N GLY A 595 -41.56 28.54 -24.87
CA GLY A 595 -40.48 28.43 -25.85
C GLY A 595 -39.13 28.88 -25.30
N LEU A 596 -39.10 29.99 -24.54
CA LEU A 596 -37.89 30.46 -23.86
C LEU A 596 -37.43 29.44 -22.80
N SER A 597 -38.37 28.92 -22.01
CA SER A 597 -38.10 27.91 -20.98
C SER A 597 -37.61 26.58 -21.58
N LEU A 598 -38.13 26.19 -22.75
CA LEU A 598 -37.76 24.94 -23.43
C LEU A 598 -36.25 24.89 -23.73
N ASN A 599 -35.64 26.00 -24.16
CA ASN A 599 -34.21 26.05 -24.46
C ASN A 599 -33.37 25.72 -23.22
N SER A 600 -33.65 26.39 -22.10
CA SER A 600 -32.94 26.16 -20.84
C SER A 600 -33.17 24.75 -20.31
N VAL A 601 -34.42 24.27 -20.28
CA VAL A 601 -34.74 22.93 -19.76
C VAL A 601 -34.10 21.84 -20.64
N LEU A 602 -34.07 22.02 -21.96
CA LEU A 602 -33.44 21.07 -22.88
C LEU A 602 -31.92 21.02 -22.70
N PHE A 603 -31.26 22.18 -22.57
CA PHE A 603 -29.84 22.24 -22.25
C PHE A 603 -29.52 21.49 -20.96
N TRP A 604 -30.22 21.80 -19.87
CA TRP A 604 -30.04 21.12 -18.59
C TRP A 604 -30.34 19.63 -18.68
N ALA A 605 -31.40 19.20 -19.37
CA ALA A 605 -31.71 17.78 -19.53
C ALA A 605 -30.58 17.01 -20.26
N VAL A 606 -30.06 17.56 -21.35
CA VAL A 606 -28.97 16.94 -22.13
C VAL A 606 -27.68 16.92 -21.30
N TRP A 607 -27.31 18.05 -20.70
CA TRP A 607 -26.10 18.17 -19.87
C TRP A 607 -26.14 17.20 -18.68
N MET A 608 -27.26 17.17 -17.94
CA MET A 608 -27.47 16.27 -16.79
C MET A 608 -27.41 14.80 -17.21
N SER A 609 -27.99 14.43 -18.36
CA SER A 609 -27.91 13.07 -18.88
C SER A 609 -26.47 12.64 -19.16
N CYS A 610 -25.67 13.50 -19.79
CA CYS A 610 -24.27 13.21 -20.03
C CYS A 610 -23.47 13.13 -18.71
N PHE A 611 -23.75 14.04 -17.78
CA PHE A 611 -23.12 14.04 -16.46
C PHE A 611 -23.41 12.74 -15.69
N ILE A 612 -24.66 12.27 -15.69
CA ILE A 612 -25.04 10.98 -15.08
C ILE A 612 -24.28 9.84 -15.73
N GLU A 613 -24.19 9.80 -17.06
CA GLU A 613 -23.51 8.69 -17.75
C GLU A 613 -22.02 8.65 -17.41
N ASN A 614 -21.37 9.81 -17.32
CA ASN A 614 -19.98 9.91 -16.84
C ASN A 614 -19.82 9.43 -15.39
N LYS A 615 -20.77 9.77 -14.50
CA LYS A 615 -20.73 9.36 -13.09
C LYS A 615 -21.18 7.91 -12.85
N MET A 616 -21.97 7.34 -13.75
CA MET A 616 -22.42 5.94 -13.66
C MET A 616 -21.26 4.96 -13.86
N VAL A 617 -20.16 5.40 -14.48
CA VAL A 617 -18.90 4.63 -14.56
C VAL A 617 -18.37 4.29 -13.17
N SER A 618 -18.56 5.14 -12.16
CA SER A 618 -18.20 4.84 -10.77
C SER A 618 -18.98 3.64 -10.22
N VAL A 619 -20.26 3.50 -10.56
CA VAL A 619 -21.08 2.32 -10.16
C VAL A 619 -20.60 1.05 -10.86
N GLU A 620 -20.27 1.15 -12.15
CA GLU A 620 -19.70 0.01 -12.89
C GLU A 620 -18.38 -0.47 -12.28
N ARG A 621 -17.50 0.47 -11.92
CA ARG A 621 -16.22 0.21 -11.24
C ARG A 621 -16.39 -0.39 -9.85
N ILE A 622 -17.33 0.14 -9.07
CA ILE A 622 -17.71 -0.42 -7.77
C ILE A 622 -18.17 -1.86 -7.93
N LYS A 623 -19.00 -2.15 -8.94
CA LYS A 623 -19.53 -3.49 -9.19
C LYS A 623 -18.43 -4.52 -9.54
N GLN A 624 -17.36 -4.09 -10.21
CA GLN A 624 -16.19 -4.96 -10.42
C GLN A 624 -15.60 -5.43 -9.09
N PHE A 625 -15.62 -4.57 -8.06
CA PHE A 625 -15.14 -4.88 -6.71
C PHE A 625 -16.14 -5.68 -5.87
N VAL A 626 -17.44 -5.59 -6.18
CA VAL A 626 -18.46 -6.45 -5.55
C VAL A 626 -18.34 -7.91 -6.02
N ASN A 627 -17.88 -8.14 -7.24
CA ASN A 627 -17.81 -9.47 -7.86
C ASN A 627 -16.40 -10.07 -7.85
N ILE A 628 -15.56 -9.72 -6.87
CA ILE A 628 -14.21 -10.29 -6.74
C ILE A 628 -14.33 -11.76 -6.31
N PRO A 629 -13.47 -12.66 -6.81
CA PRO A 629 -13.41 -14.04 -6.30
C PRO A 629 -13.15 -14.02 -4.79
N CYS A 630 -14.03 -14.64 -4.02
CA CYS A 630 -13.87 -14.78 -2.58
C CYS A 630 -12.85 -15.88 -2.26
N GLU A 631 -12.16 -15.73 -1.13
CA GLU A 631 -11.44 -16.80 -0.45
C GLU A 631 -12.40 -17.91 -0.02
N ALA A 632 -11.88 -19.06 0.41
CA ALA A 632 -12.69 -20.13 0.95
C ALA A 632 -13.54 -19.66 2.15
N GLU A 633 -14.69 -20.30 2.36
CA GLU A 633 -15.63 -19.87 3.40
C GLU A 633 -14.99 -19.88 4.80
N TRP A 634 -15.28 -18.84 5.58
CA TRP A 634 -14.74 -18.69 6.93
C TRP A 634 -15.24 -19.76 7.90
N ARG A 635 -16.49 -20.21 7.75
CA ARG A 635 -17.10 -21.25 8.58
C ARG A 635 -17.95 -22.19 7.72
N ILE A 636 -17.65 -23.48 7.78
CA ILE A 636 -18.38 -24.53 7.08
C ILE A 636 -19.23 -25.28 8.10
N LYS A 637 -20.56 -25.09 8.07
CA LYS A 637 -21.49 -25.63 9.10
C LYS A 637 -21.43 -27.15 9.22
N ASP A 638 -21.10 -27.84 8.13
CA ASP A 638 -21.12 -29.30 8.05
C ASP A 638 -19.78 -29.96 8.47
N CYS A 639 -18.71 -29.18 8.64
CA CYS A 639 -17.35 -29.66 8.93
C CYS A 639 -16.70 -28.89 10.09
N LEU A 640 -17.37 -28.84 11.25
CA LEU A 640 -16.82 -28.22 12.45
C LEU A 640 -15.85 -29.16 13.17
N PRO A 641 -14.62 -28.71 13.51
CA PRO A 641 -13.71 -29.50 14.31
C PRO A 641 -14.21 -29.59 15.75
N VAL A 642 -13.68 -30.56 16.52
CA VAL A 642 -13.97 -30.67 17.95
C VAL A 642 -13.57 -29.37 18.66
N ALA A 643 -14.34 -28.91 19.65
CA ALA A 643 -14.13 -27.60 20.30
C ALA A 643 -12.70 -27.36 20.86
N ASN A 644 -11.99 -28.45 21.22
CA ASN A 644 -10.63 -28.41 21.76
C ASN A 644 -9.54 -28.74 20.72
N TRP A 645 -9.89 -28.79 19.43
CA TRP A 645 -8.93 -29.00 18.36
C TRP A 645 -8.14 -27.71 18.09
N PRO A 646 -6.82 -27.79 17.85
CA PRO A 646 -5.96 -28.98 17.90
C PRO A 646 -5.60 -29.37 19.34
N THR A 647 -5.63 -30.67 19.62
CA THR A 647 -5.37 -31.25 20.95
C THR A 647 -3.91 -31.59 21.19
N ARG A 648 -3.21 -32.10 20.17
CA ARG A 648 -1.81 -32.55 20.26
C ARG A 648 -0.87 -31.61 19.49
N GLY A 649 -1.33 -31.09 18.36
CA GLY A 649 -0.51 -30.26 17.48
C GLY A 649 0.43 -31.09 16.61
N ASP A 650 0.01 -32.30 16.22
CA ASP A 650 0.72 -33.15 15.26
C ASP A 650 0.42 -32.63 13.83
N ILE A 651 1.45 -32.39 13.02
CA ILE A 651 1.31 -31.85 11.66
C ILE A 651 1.95 -32.81 10.66
N GLU A 652 1.18 -33.25 9.67
CA GLU A 652 1.64 -34.09 8.56
C GLU A 652 1.38 -33.37 7.23
N VAL A 653 2.43 -33.20 6.43
CA VAL A 653 2.37 -32.62 5.09
C VAL A 653 2.74 -33.70 4.09
N ILE A 654 1.90 -33.91 3.08
CA ILE A 654 2.03 -35.01 2.11
C ILE A 654 2.06 -34.44 0.70
N ASP A 655 3.19 -34.59 0.00
CA ASP A 655 3.42 -34.14 -1.38
C ASP A 655 2.89 -32.72 -1.69
N LEU A 656 3.14 -31.76 -0.79
CA LEU A 656 2.60 -30.41 -0.89
C LEU A 656 3.21 -29.65 -2.07
N LYS A 657 2.35 -29.22 -3.00
CA LYS A 657 2.70 -28.39 -4.16
C LYS A 657 1.89 -27.11 -4.15
N VAL A 658 2.57 -25.98 -4.24
CA VAL A 658 1.96 -24.65 -4.10
C VAL A 658 2.43 -23.73 -5.22
N ARG A 659 1.50 -22.95 -5.78
CA ARG A 659 1.74 -21.84 -6.72
C ARG A 659 0.85 -20.66 -6.33
N TYR A 660 1.35 -19.45 -6.50
CA TYR A 660 0.57 -18.24 -6.26
C TYR A 660 -0.48 -17.99 -7.35
N ARG A 661 -0.21 -18.42 -8.60
CA ARG A 661 -1.14 -18.25 -9.73
C ARG A 661 -1.15 -19.51 -10.60
N HIS A 662 -2.28 -19.78 -11.26
CA HIS A 662 -2.40 -20.94 -12.15
C HIS A 662 -1.39 -20.93 -13.30
N ASN A 663 -0.94 -19.76 -13.76
CA ASN A 663 0.00 -19.63 -14.88
C ASN A 663 1.47 -19.49 -14.45
N THR A 664 1.78 -19.51 -13.15
CA THR A 664 3.16 -19.38 -12.65
C THR A 664 3.76 -20.74 -12.30
N PRO A 665 5.10 -20.88 -12.28
CA PRO A 665 5.75 -22.11 -11.84
C PRO A 665 5.40 -22.46 -10.38
N LEU A 666 5.59 -23.74 -10.03
CA LEU A 666 5.44 -24.21 -8.65
C LEU A 666 6.57 -23.64 -7.78
N VAL A 667 6.20 -23.02 -6.67
CA VAL A 667 7.14 -22.51 -5.65
C VAL A 667 7.54 -23.65 -4.72
N LEU A 668 6.55 -24.40 -4.22
CA LEU A 668 6.79 -25.66 -3.48
C LEU A 668 6.54 -26.84 -4.41
N LYS A 669 7.49 -27.78 -4.45
CA LYS A 669 7.56 -28.85 -5.46
C LYS A 669 7.45 -30.26 -4.86
N GLY A 670 6.51 -30.47 -3.93
CA GLY A 670 6.23 -31.78 -3.33
C GLY A 670 6.94 -31.97 -1.99
N ILE A 671 6.68 -31.08 -1.03
CA ILE A 671 7.23 -31.20 0.32
C ILE A 671 6.45 -32.26 1.10
N THR A 672 7.16 -33.21 1.69
CA THR A 672 6.59 -34.21 2.60
C THR A 672 7.34 -34.17 3.93
N LEU A 673 6.64 -33.90 5.03
CA LEU A 673 7.22 -33.80 6.37
C LEU A 673 6.22 -34.20 7.45
N SER A 674 6.72 -34.72 8.57
CA SER A 674 5.94 -35.05 9.76
C SER A 674 6.56 -34.38 10.98
N ILE A 675 5.75 -33.61 11.71
CA ILE A 675 6.12 -32.87 12.93
C ILE A 675 5.27 -33.42 14.08
N HIS A 676 5.92 -33.83 15.16
CA HIS A 676 5.27 -34.39 16.32
C HIS A 676 4.94 -33.32 17.37
N ARG A 677 3.99 -33.63 18.25
CA ARG A 677 3.56 -32.78 19.36
C ARG A 677 4.73 -32.19 20.16
N GLY A 678 4.72 -30.88 20.35
CA GLY A 678 5.71 -30.16 21.16
C GLY A 678 7.11 -30.11 20.53
N GLU A 679 7.29 -30.57 19.28
CA GLU A 679 8.56 -30.41 18.58
C GLU A 679 8.75 -28.95 18.14
N LYS A 680 9.98 -28.46 18.31
CA LYS A 680 10.46 -27.19 17.79
C LYS A 680 11.20 -27.44 16.49
N ILE A 681 10.66 -26.91 15.40
CA ILE A 681 11.19 -27.08 14.05
C ILE A 681 11.77 -25.76 13.55
N GLY A 682 13.07 -25.75 13.27
CA GLY A 682 13.76 -24.63 12.63
C GLY A 682 13.74 -24.78 11.11
N VAL A 683 13.22 -23.79 10.38
CA VAL A 683 13.19 -23.80 8.91
C VAL A 683 14.27 -22.86 8.38
N VAL A 684 15.25 -23.42 7.68
CA VAL A 684 16.41 -22.70 7.12
C VAL A 684 16.46 -22.85 5.61
N GLY A 685 16.99 -21.84 4.94
CA GLY A 685 17.15 -21.84 3.49
C GLY A 685 17.47 -20.44 2.98
N ARG A 686 18.00 -20.36 1.76
CA ARG A 686 18.32 -19.08 1.12
C ARG A 686 17.06 -18.21 0.95
N THR A 687 17.24 -16.90 0.85
CA THR A 687 16.13 -15.99 0.53
C THR A 687 15.50 -16.38 -0.80
N GLY A 688 14.17 -16.47 -0.85
CA GLY A 688 13.44 -16.94 -2.05
C GLY A 688 13.29 -18.46 -2.20
N SER A 689 13.76 -19.29 -1.25
CA SER A 689 13.67 -20.75 -1.36
C SER A 689 12.27 -21.35 -1.14
N GLY A 690 11.30 -20.55 -0.67
CA GLY A 690 9.91 -20.97 -0.40
C GLY A 690 9.54 -21.10 1.09
N LYS A 691 10.38 -20.62 2.02
CA LYS A 691 10.15 -20.69 3.48
C LYS A 691 8.82 -20.07 3.91
N SER A 692 8.60 -18.78 3.63
CA SER A 692 7.36 -18.08 4.00
C SER A 692 6.15 -18.64 3.26
N THR A 693 6.32 -19.17 2.04
CA THR A 693 5.25 -19.86 1.30
C THR A 693 4.76 -21.12 2.02
N LEU A 694 5.62 -21.83 2.75
CA LEU A 694 5.23 -22.98 3.57
C LEU A 694 4.29 -22.55 4.71
N ILE A 695 4.61 -21.47 5.42
CA ILE A 695 3.73 -20.91 6.46
C ILE A 695 2.41 -20.44 5.84
N GLN A 696 2.46 -19.71 4.72
CA GLN A 696 1.25 -19.24 4.04
C GLN A 696 0.32 -20.39 3.61
N ALA A 697 0.88 -21.53 3.20
CA ALA A 697 0.10 -22.73 2.88
C ALA A 697 -0.55 -23.36 4.13
N LEU A 698 0.15 -23.36 5.28
CA LEU A 698 -0.38 -23.85 6.55
C LEU A 698 -1.55 -22.98 7.07
N PHE A 699 -1.50 -21.67 6.85
CA PHE A 699 -2.62 -20.75 7.14
C PHE A 699 -3.71 -20.75 6.05
N ARG A 700 -3.54 -21.54 4.99
CA ARG A 700 -4.37 -21.54 3.77
C ARG A 700 -4.60 -20.13 3.20
N ILE A 701 -3.57 -19.28 3.26
CA ILE A 701 -3.56 -17.98 2.56
C ILE A 701 -3.37 -18.22 1.06
N VAL A 702 -2.55 -19.22 0.73
CA VAL A 702 -2.41 -19.77 -0.63
C VAL A 702 -2.86 -21.22 -0.57
N GLU A 703 -3.89 -21.54 -1.35
CA GLU A 703 -4.42 -22.91 -1.37
C GLU A 703 -3.43 -23.88 -2.04
N PRO A 704 -3.24 -25.09 -1.47
CA PRO A 704 -2.47 -26.16 -2.10
C PRO A 704 -3.01 -26.50 -3.49
N SER A 705 -2.13 -26.62 -4.48
CA SER A 705 -2.51 -27.09 -5.82
C SER A 705 -2.60 -28.61 -5.88
N GLU A 706 -1.68 -29.29 -5.21
CA GLU A 706 -1.69 -30.74 -5.00
C GLU A 706 -1.09 -31.05 -3.61
N GLY A 707 -1.34 -32.27 -3.14
CA GLY A 707 -0.94 -32.70 -1.80
C GLY A 707 -1.99 -32.40 -0.74
N LYS A 708 -1.67 -32.73 0.51
CA LYS A 708 -2.55 -32.56 1.67
C LYS A 708 -1.78 -32.10 2.89
N ILE A 709 -2.46 -31.37 3.76
CA ILE A 709 -1.94 -30.95 5.05
C ILE A 709 -2.93 -31.46 6.11
N ILE A 710 -2.45 -32.28 7.02
CA ILE A 710 -3.24 -32.96 8.04
C ILE A 710 -2.75 -32.48 9.41
N ILE A 711 -3.66 -32.01 10.25
CA ILE A 711 -3.37 -31.58 11.63
C ILE A 711 -4.24 -32.39 12.59
N ASP A 712 -3.62 -33.11 13.53
CA ASP A 712 -4.29 -34.04 14.45
C ASP A 712 -5.25 -35.04 13.72
N GLY A 713 -4.87 -35.49 12.52
CA GLY A 713 -5.68 -36.42 11.71
C GLY A 713 -6.80 -35.78 10.89
N VAL A 714 -6.96 -34.45 10.93
CA VAL A 714 -7.96 -33.70 10.16
C VAL A 714 -7.30 -32.97 8.99
N ASP A 715 -7.81 -33.16 7.77
CA ASP A 715 -7.36 -32.42 6.59
C ASP A 715 -7.83 -30.96 6.68
N ILE A 716 -6.89 -30.02 6.76
CA ILE A 716 -7.20 -28.60 6.96
C ILE A 716 -7.95 -27.99 5.79
N CYS A 717 -7.87 -28.58 4.58
CA CYS A 717 -8.58 -28.11 3.40
C CYS A 717 -10.11 -28.28 3.54
N THR A 718 -10.56 -29.14 4.47
CA THR A 718 -11.99 -29.38 4.74
C THR A 718 -12.59 -28.43 5.78
N LEU A 719 -11.76 -27.71 6.52
CA LEU A 719 -12.17 -26.81 7.60
C LEU A 719 -12.50 -25.40 7.08
N GLY A 720 -13.33 -24.66 7.82
CA GLY A 720 -13.50 -23.22 7.63
C GLY A 720 -12.25 -22.44 8.03
N LEU A 721 -11.93 -21.38 7.29
CA LEU A 721 -10.69 -20.61 7.51
C LEU A 721 -10.62 -19.95 8.88
N HIS A 722 -11.75 -19.46 9.42
CA HIS A 722 -11.78 -18.83 10.74
C HIS A 722 -11.58 -19.87 11.85
N ASP A 723 -12.14 -21.07 11.68
CA ASP A 723 -12.00 -22.17 12.63
C ASP A 723 -10.54 -22.69 12.67
N LEU A 724 -9.82 -22.59 11.56
CA LEU A 724 -8.39 -22.90 11.47
C LEU A 724 -7.51 -21.78 12.06
N ARG A 725 -7.62 -20.55 11.53
CA ARG A 725 -6.72 -19.42 11.85
C ARG A 725 -6.89 -18.91 13.29
N SER A 726 -8.09 -19.04 13.85
CA SER A 726 -8.35 -18.70 15.28
C SER A 726 -7.61 -19.63 16.26
N ARG A 727 -7.06 -20.76 15.82
CA ARG A 727 -6.34 -21.71 16.69
C ARG A 727 -4.82 -21.64 16.61
N PHE A 728 -4.27 -20.87 15.67
CA PHE A 728 -2.83 -20.71 15.48
C PHE A 728 -2.31 -19.41 16.10
N GLY A 729 -1.13 -19.46 16.70
CA GLY A 729 -0.34 -18.28 17.05
C GLY A 729 0.61 -17.94 15.91
N ILE A 730 0.75 -16.66 15.57
CA ILE A 730 1.76 -16.21 14.61
C ILE A 730 2.48 -14.99 15.16
N ILE A 731 3.80 -15.00 15.02
CA ILE A 731 4.66 -13.84 15.20
C ILE A 731 5.20 -13.49 13.81
N PRO A 732 4.70 -12.41 13.18
CA PRO A 732 5.09 -12.05 11.82
C PRO A 732 6.51 -11.45 11.76
N GLN A 733 7.06 -11.42 10.54
CA GLN A 733 8.36 -10.80 10.23
C GLN A 733 8.34 -9.28 10.50
N GLU A 734 7.28 -8.60 10.09
CA GLU A 734 7.07 -7.18 10.36
C GLU A 734 5.96 -7.02 11.41
N PRO A 735 6.25 -6.54 12.64
CA PRO A 735 5.25 -6.39 13.68
C PRO A 735 4.38 -5.16 13.38
N VAL A 736 3.18 -5.40 12.82
CA VAL A 736 2.20 -4.36 12.55
C VAL A 736 1.29 -4.15 13.76
N LEU A 737 1.22 -2.89 14.20
CA LEU A 737 0.25 -2.41 15.18
C LEU A 737 -0.74 -1.49 14.48
N PHE A 738 -2.02 -1.60 14.85
CA PHE A 738 -3.08 -0.76 14.33
C PHE A 738 -3.21 0.51 15.18
N GLU A 739 -3.67 1.60 14.56
CA GLU A 739 -4.02 2.82 15.29
C GLU A 739 -5.12 2.51 16.34
N GLY A 740 -4.91 2.94 17.57
CA GLY A 740 -5.82 2.63 18.68
C GLY A 740 -5.11 2.66 20.03
N THR A 741 -5.45 1.76 20.94
CA THR A 741 -4.81 1.63 22.26
C THR A 741 -3.93 0.38 22.32
N ILE A 742 -3.08 0.28 23.34
CA ILE A 742 -2.33 -0.97 23.60
C ILE A 742 -3.33 -2.11 23.87
N ARG A 743 -4.39 -1.84 24.63
CA ARG A 743 -5.49 -2.78 24.90
C ARG A 743 -6.11 -3.32 23.60
N SER A 744 -6.57 -2.44 22.70
CA SER A 744 -7.22 -2.86 21.44
C SER A 744 -6.26 -3.58 20.49
N ASN A 745 -4.95 -3.29 20.59
CA ASN A 745 -3.94 -3.99 19.82
C ASN A 745 -3.66 -5.39 20.36
N ILE A 746 -3.63 -5.59 21.67
CA ILE A 746 -3.33 -6.89 22.28
C ILE A 746 -4.56 -7.80 22.24
N ASP A 747 -5.72 -7.28 22.59
CA ASP A 747 -7.00 -7.98 22.59
C ASP A 747 -8.04 -7.19 21.77
N PRO A 748 -8.07 -7.38 20.44
CA PRO A 748 -9.02 -6.68 19.58
C PRO A 748 -10.46 -7.17 19.72
N LEU A 749 -10.69 -8.34 20.35
CA LEU A 749 -12.03 -8.92 20.53
C LEU A 749 -12.60 -8.67 21.92
N GLU A 750 -11.83 -8.06 22.83
CA GLU A 750 -12.20 -7.83 24.23
C GLU A 750 -12.62 -9.12 24.96
N GLU A 751 -11.94 -10.22 24.68
CA GLU A 751 -12.20 -11.54 25.26
C GLU A 751 -11.52 -11.75 26.63
N TYR A 752 -10.44 -11.01 26.91
CA TYR A 752 -9.59 -11.21 28.08
C TYR A 752 -9.72 -10.08 29.11
N SER A 753 -9.48 -10.40 30.37
CA SER A 753 -9.50 -9.42 31.46
C SER A 753 -8.21 -8.61 31.52
N ASP A 754 -8.28 -7.38 32.06
CA ASP A 754 -7.09 -6.53 32.28
C ASP A 754 -5.99 -7.26 33.07
N VAL A 755 -6.35 -8.15 33.99
CA VAL A 755 -5.40 -8.93 34.78
C VAL A 755 -4.60 -9.88 33.91
N GLU A 756 -5.25 -10.58 32.97
CA GLU A 756 -4.59 -11.49 32.03
C GLU A 756 -3.70 -10.70 31.06
N ILE A 757 -4.16 -9.55 30.57
CA ILE A 757 -3.37 -8.66 29.72
C ILE A 757 -2.11 -8.19 30.45
N TRP A 758 -2.23 -7.75 31.71
CA TRP A 758 -1.07 -7.35 32.51
C TRP A 758 -0.12 -8.51 32.81
N GLN A 759 -0.64 -9.73 33.03
CA GLN A 759 0.19 -10.92 33.21
C GLN A 759 0.98 -11.26 31.95
N ALA A 760 0.34 -11.19 30.77
CA ALA A 760 1.02 -11.38 29.48
C ALA A 760 2.11 -10.31 29.27
N LEU A 761 1.80 -9.03 29.54
CA LEU A 761 2.78 -7.93 29.44
C LEU A 761 3.95 -8.05 30.42
N ASP A 762 3.71 -8.58 31.62
CA ASP A 762 4.75 -8.85 32.61
C ASP A 762 5.72 -9.92 32.11
N ARG A 763 5.17 -11.01 31.57
CA ARG A 763 5.95 -12.11 30.98
C ARG A 763 6.77 -11.65 29.78
N CYS A 764 6.21 -10.78 28.94
CA CYS A 764 6.93 -10.17 27.82
C CYS A 764 7.91 -9.05 28.22
N GLN A 765 8.13 -8.79 29.51
CA GLN A 765 8.98 -7.70 30.02
C GLN A 765 8.58 -6.29 29.54
N LEU A 766 7.34 -6.09 29.13
CA LEU A 766 6.81 -4.80 28.67
C LEU A 766 6.08 -4.02 29.76
N LYS A 767 5.82 -4.65 30.92
CA LYS A 767 5.05 -4.04 32.01
C LYS A 767 5.60 -2.69 32.46
N GLU A 768 6.90 -2.56 32.63
CA GLU A 768 7.53 -1.30 33.05
C GLU A 768 7.37 -0.21 31.99
N ALA A 769 7.62 -0.54 30.72
CA ALA A 769 7.46 0.37 29.59
C ALA A 769 6.02 0.89 29.49
N VAL A 770 5.03 0.00 29.62
CA VAL A 770 3.60 0.37 29.59
C VAL A 770 3.21 1.16 30.84
N THR A 771 3.69 0.78 32.02
CA THR A 771 3.39 1.49 33.29
C THR A 771 3.97 2.89 33.34
N SER A 772 5.09 3.13 32.64
CA SER A 772 5.72 4.45 32.53
C SER A 772 4.89 5.45 31.74
N LYS A 773 3.96 4.98 30.90
CA LYS A 773 3.06 5.85 30.13
C LYS A 773 1.87 6.31 31.01
N PRO A 774 1.43 7.57 30.89
CA PRO A 774 0.38 8.13 31.76
C PRO A 774 -0.94 7.35 31.69
N GLU A 775 -1.31 6.87 30.50
CA GLU A 775 -2.56 6.17 30.22
C GLU A 775 -2.44 4.63 30.29
N LYS A 776 -1.24 4.10 30.59
CA LYS A 776 -0.98 2.64 30.71
C LYS A 776 -1.51 1.82 29.53
N LEU A 777 -2.50 0.93 29.75
CA LEU A 777 -3.09 0.08 28.71
C LEU A 777 -3.88 0.88 27.66
N ASP A 778 -4.41 2.03 28.05
CA ASP A 778 -5.21 2.88 27.17
C ASP A 778 -4.34 3.90 26.43
N ALA A 779 -3.01 3.83 26.59
CA ALA A 779 -2.08 4.67 25.87
C ALA A 779 -2.21 4.49 24.36
N SER A 780 -2.22 5.61 23.65
CA SER A 780 -2.35 5.65 22.21
C SER A 780 -1.17 4.97 21.48
N VAL A 781 -1.53 4.15 20.50
CA VAL A 781 -0.65 3.58 19.49
C VAL A 781 -0.95 4.30 18.19
N VAL A 782 0.05 5.05 17.69
CA VAL A 782 -0.04 5.82 16.44
C VAL A 782 0.13 4.86 15.26
N ASP A 783 -0.20 5.29 14.03
CA ASP A 783 -0.05 4.55 12.77
C ASP A 783 1.21 3.66 12.74
N ASN A 784 1.02 2.35 12.44
CA ASN A 784 2.07 1.32 12.42
C ASN A 784 2.91 1.17 13.71
N GLY A 785 2.47 1.79 14.81
CA GLY A 785 3.20 1.83 16.07
C GLY A 785 4.53 2.59 15.99
N GLU A 786 4.62 3.65 15.18
CA GLU A 786 5.84 4.46 15.04
C GLU A 786 6.36 5.04 16.37
N ASN A 787 5.47 5.22 17.35
CA ASN A 787 5.82 5.64 18.70
C ASN A 787 6.42 4.53 19.58
N TRP A 788 6.68 3.34 19.03
CA TRP A 788 7.31 2.20 19.69
C TRP A 788 8.53 1.72 18.90
N SER A 789 9.55 1.25 19.62
CA SER A 789 10.71 0.65 18.98
C SER A 789 10.34 -0.67 18.29
N VAL A 790 11.11 -1.08 17.27
CA VAL A 790 10.90 -2.36 16.57
C VAL A 790 10.86 -3.55 17.55
N GLY A 791 11.79 -3.62 18.49
CA GLY A 791 11.83 -4.67 19.52
C GLY A 791 10.59 -4.65 20.44
N GLN A 792 10.11 -3.46 20.83
CA GLN A 792 8.89 -3.35 21.63
C GLN A 792 7.64 -3.79 20.86
N ARG A 793 7.55 -3.45 19.56
CA ARG A 793 6.47 -3.94 18.69
C ARG A 793 6.49 -5.47 18.60
N GLN A 794 7.66 -6.08 18.51
CA GLN A 794 7.82 -7.53 18.51
C GLN A 794 7.35 -8.17 19.82
N LEU A 795 7.73 -7.60 20.97
CA LEU A 795 7.28 -8.07 22.28
C LEU A 795 5.77 -7.91 22.48
N LEU A 796 5.15 -6.87 21.89
CA LEU A 796 3.68 -6.72 21.89
C LEU A 796 3.02 -7.83 21.06
N CYS A 797 3.59 -8.19 19.90
CA CYS A 797 3.12 -9.35 19.12
C CYS A 797 3.26 -10.66 19.90
N LEU A 798 4.35 -10.83 20.66
CA LEU A 798 4.50 -11.99 21.56
C LEU A 798 3.40 -12.00 22.64
N GLY A 799 3.07 -10.84 23.21
CA GLY A 799 1.95 -10.69 24.15
C GLY A 799 0.60 -11.14 23.58
N ARG A 800 0.30 -10.81 22.31
CA ARG A 800 -0.90 -11.29 21.59
C ARG A 800 -0.97 -12.82 21.54
N VAL A 801 0.17 -13.45 21.26
CA VAL A 801 0.27 -14.92 21.17
C VAL A 801 0.12 -15.57 22.54
N MET A 802 0.70 -14.97 23.58
CA MET A 802 0.61 -15.51 24.95
C MET A 802 -0.83 -15.57 25.45
N LEU A 803 -1.65 -14.56 25.18
CA LEU A 803 -3.07 -14.57 25.57
C LEU A 803 -3.89 -15.63 24.85
N LYS A 804 -3.56 -15.91 23.58
CA LYS A 804 -4.32 -16.85 22.74
C LYS A 804 -4.14 -18.32 23.14
N HIS A 805 -3.08 -18.65 23.89
CA HIS A 805 -2.76 -20.02 24.34
C HIS A 805 -2.80 -21.08 23.21
N SER A 806 -2.35 -20.73 22.01
CA SER A 806 -2.34 -21.60 20.84
C SER A 806 -1.39 -22.80 21.01
N LYS A 807 -1.83 -24.01 20.61
CA LYS A 807 -0.98 -25.22 20.64
C LYS A 807 0.06 -25.30 19.52
N ILE A 808 -0.19 -24.57 18.43
CA ILE A 808 0.71 -24.46 17.29
C ILE A 808 1.11 -23.00 17.14
N LEU A 809 2.41 -22.74 17.13
CA LEU A 809 2.99 -21.41 17.02
C LEU A 809 3.89 -21.31 15.78
N PHE A 810 3.66 -20.28 14.99
CA PHE A 810 4.47 -19.92 13.83
C PHE A 810 5.29 -18.67 14.13
N MET A 811 6.59 -18.73 13.85
CA MET A 811 7.49 -17.60 13.98
C MET A 811 8.15 -17.35 12.63
N ASP A 812 7.86 -16.21 12.01
CA ASP A 812 8.48 -15.82 10.75
C ASP A 812 9.49 -14.71 11.03
N GLU A 813 10.78 -15.06 11.12
CA GLU A 813 11.88 -14.10 11.32
C GLU A 813 11.74 -13.17 12.53
N ALA A 814 11.10 -13.64 13.59
CA ALA A 814 10.71 -12.83 14.74
C ALA A 814 11.86 -12.10 15.47
N THR A 815 13.12 -12.46 15.22
CA THR A 815 14.30 -11.93 15.90
C THR A 815 15.25 -11.18 14.97
N ALA A 816 14.93 -11.04 13.68
CA ALA A 816 15.84 -10.48 12.68
C ALA A 816 16.22 -9.02 12.97
N SER A 817 15.25 -8.20 13.36
CA SER A 817 15.36 -6.75 13.57
C SER A 817 15.48 -6.34 15.04
N VAL A 818 15.85 -7.28 15.91
CA VAL A 818 15.88 -7.14 17.37
C VAL A 818 17.33 -7.26 17.87
N ASP A 819 17.70 -6.50 18.90
CA ASP A 819 19.02 -6.59 19.52
C ASP A 819 19.24 -7.93 20.25
N SER A 820 20.50 -8.29 20.51
CA SER A 820 20.86 -9.57 21.14
C SER A 820 20.25 -9.77 22.53
N GLN A 821 20.08 -8.69 23.31
CA GLN A 821 19.47 -8.78 24.64
C GLN A 821 17.97 -9.08 24.55
N THR A 822 17.24 -8.32 23.72
CA THR A 822 15.81 -8.56 23.51
C THR A 822 15.55 -9.92 22.82
N ASP A 823 16.44 -10.35 21.92
CA ASP A 823 16.41 -11.71 21.34
C ASP A 823 16.55 -12.78 22.44
N ALA A 824 17.53 -12.65 23.33
CA ALA A 824 17.69 -13.58 24.46
C ALA A 824 16.44 -13.63 25.37
N VAL A 825 15.76 -12.50 25.58
CA VAL A 825 14.48 -12.45 26.31
C VAL A 825 13.40 -13.24 25.57
N ILE A 826 13.24 -13.02 24.26
CA ILE A 826 12.27 -13.74 23.43
C ILE A 826 12.56 -15.25 23.47
N GLN A 827 13.82 -15.66 23.28
CA GLN A 827 14.22 -17.07 23.36
C GLN A 827 13.92 -17.69 24.73
N ARG A 828 14.17 -16.95 25.82
CA ARG A 828 13.84 -17.43 27.17
C ARG A 828 12.34 -17.66 27.34
N ILE A 829 11.51 -16.72 26.89
CA ILE A 829 10.03 -16.85 26.94
C ILE A 829 9.58 -18.07 26.12
N ILE A 830 10.14 -18.28 24.93
CA ILE A 830 9.83 -19.45 24.10
C ILE A 830 10.20 -20.77 24.78
N ARG A 831 11.34 -20.80 25.49
CA ARG A 831 11.79 -22.00 26.22
C ARG A 831 10.91 -22.30 27.43
N GLU A 832 10.50 -21.28 28.18
CA GLU A 832 9.77 -21.43 29.44
C GLU A 832 8.25 -21.56 29.24
N ASP A 833 7.62 -20.64 28.50
CA ASP A 833 6.17 -20.53 28.41
C ASP A 833 5.56 -21.36 27.27
N PHE A 834 6.35 -21.70 26.24
CA PHE A 834 5.90 -22.44 25.06
C PHE A 834 6.48 -23.85 24.94
N ALA A 835 6.95 -24.43 26.04
CA ALA A 835 7.59 -25.75 26.05
C ALA A 835 6.69 -26.90 25.54
N GLU A 836 5.37 -26.82 25.77
CA GLU A 836 4.41 -27.85 25.33
C GLU A 836 3.81 -27.59 23.94
N CYS A 837 4.16 -26.46 23.30
CA CYS A 837 3.59 -26.07 22.02
C CYS A 837 4.45 -26.57 20.86
N THR A 838 3.82 -26.98 19.77
CA THR A 838 4.53 -27.27 18.51
C THR A 838 4.92 -25.94 17.87
N ILE A 839 6.22 -25.72 17.65
CA ILE A 839 6.73 -24.43 17.14
C ILE A 839 7.38 -24.65 15.78
N ILE A 840 6.98 -23.85 14.79
CA ILE A 840 7.64 -23.78 13.49
C ILE A 840 8.26 -22.38 13.36
N SER A 841 9.59 -22.30 13.36
CA SER A 841 10.34 -21.06 13.34
C SER A 841 11.18 -20.94 12.07
N ILE A 842 10.87 -19.96 11.23
CA ILE A 842 11.77 -19.50 10.18
C ILE A 842 12.75 -18.52 10.83
N ALA A 843 14.03 -18.88 10.83
CA ALA A 843 15.07 -18.04 11.39
C ALA A 843 16.26 -17.93 10.44
N HIS A 844 16.81 -16.72 10.34
CA HIS A 844 18.06 -16.43 9.66
C HIS A 844 19.27 -16.42 10.62
N ARG A 845 19.02 -16.39 11.93
CA ARG A 845 20.05 -16.52 12.97
C ARG A 845 20.25 -17.99 13.31
N ILE A 846 21.45 -18.50 13.06
CA ILE A 846 21.82 -19.90 13.36
C ILE A 846 21.64 -20.26 14.84
N PRO A 847 21.98 -19.40 15.82
CA PRO A 847 21.78 -19.73 17.25
C PRO A 847 20.35 -20.13 17.58
N THR A 848 19.35 -19.42 17.04
CA THR A 848 17.92 -19.75 17.24
C THR A 848 17.54 -21.12 16.69
N VAL A 849 18.17 -21.54 15.58
CA VAL A 849 17.89 -22.82 14.92
C VAL A 849 18.59 -23.98 15.61
N MET A 850 19.75 -23.73 16.21
CA MET A 850 20.51 -24.75 16.94
C MET A 850 19.77 -25.29 18.17
N ASP A 851 18.92 -24.46 18.77
CA ASP A 851 18.05 -24.85 19.89
C ASP A 851 16.79 -25.64 19.47
N CYS A 852 16.55 -25.83 18.17
CA CYS A 852 15.41 -26.59 17.69
C CYS A 852 15.65 -28.10 17.78
N ASP A 853 14.57 -28.86 17.99
CA ASP A 853 14.63 -30.32 18.03
C ASP A 853 15.02 -30.90 16.66
N ARG A 854 14.52 -30.29 15.58
CA ARG A 854 14.83 -30.66 14.19
C ARG A 854 14.91 -29.44 13.30
N VAL A 855 15.70 -29.55 12.23
CA VAL A 855 15.91 -28.48 11.24
C VAL A 855 15.47 -28.96 9.87
N LEU A 856 14.62 -28.17 9.21
CA LEU A 856 14.19 -28.35 7.83
C LEU A 856 14.97 -27.39 6.93
N VAL A 857 15.78 -27.93 6.02
CA VAL A 857 16.48 -27.14 4.99
C VAL A 857 15.65 -27.14 3.71
N VAL A 858 15.16 -25.96 3.34
CA VAL A 858 14.37 -25.74 2.11
C VAL A 858 15.25 -25.06 1.06
N ASP A 859 15.41 -25.73 -0.09
CA ASP A 859 16.14 -25.21 -1.24
C ASP A 859 15.37 -25.42 -2.54
N ALA A 860 15.28 -24.36 -3.35
CA ALA A 860 14.57 -24.32 -4.63
C ALA A 860 13.15 -24.94 -4.63
N GLY A 861 12.42 -24.83 -3.51
CA GLY A 861 11.07 -25.35 -3.33
C GLY A 861 10.96 -26.80 -2.85
N LEU A 862 12.07 -27.44 -2.48
CA LEU A 862 12.14 -28.82 -2.01
C LEU A 862 12.69 -28.88 -0.58
N ALA A 863 12.18 -29.83 0.22
CA ALA A 863 12.76 -30.21 1.50
C ALA A 863 13.98 -31.10 1.25
N LYS A 864 15.18 -30.56 1.41
CA LYS A 864 16.43 -31.29 1.14
C LYS A 864 16.90 -32.12 2.33
N GLU A 865 16.80 -31.54 3.52
CA GLU A 865 17.29 -32.14 4.76
C GLU A 865 16.27 -31.91 5.86
N PHE A 866 16.04 -32.91 6.71
CA PHE A 866 15.09 -32.82 7.83
C PHE A 866 15.47 -33.75 8.99
N ASP A 867 16.38 -33.29 9.84
CA ASP A 867 16.92 -34.07 10.96
C ASP A 867 17.35 -33.16 12.13
N ARG A 868 17.84 -33.74 13.22
CA ARG A 868 18.37 -32.99 14.38
C ARG A 868 19.60 -32.15 14.00
N PRO A 869 19.78 -30.94 14.57
CA PRO A 869 20.94 -30.09 14.27
C PRO A 869 22.28 -30.83 14.37
N ALA A 870 22.51 -31.57 15.47
CA ALA A 870 23.74 -32.33 15.69
C ALA A 870 24.00 -33.38 14.59
N ALA A 871 22.97 -34.09 14.15
CA ALA A 871 23.09 -35.12 13.10
C ALA A 871 23.36 -34.51 11.72
N LEU A 872 22.85 -33.29 11.47
CA LEU A 872 23.12 -32.56 10.24
C LEU A 872 24.56 -32.02 10.21
N ILE A 873 25.11 -31.59 11.34
CA ILE A 873 26.49 -31.07 11.44
C ILE A 873 27.53 -32.19 11.28
N GLU A 874 27.25 -33.40 11.79
CA GLU A 874 28.15 -34.56 11.67
C GLU A 874 28.33 -35.05 10.21
N ARG A 875 27.41 -34.69 9.31
CA ARG A 875 27.41 -35.09 7.90
C ARG A 875 27.73 -33.89 7.01
N PRO A 876 28.30 -34.10 5.80
CA PRO A 876 28.44 -33.04 4.82
C PRO A 876 27.04 -32.64 4.30
N SER A 877 26.40 -31.72 5.00
CA SER A 877 25.05 -31.22 4.77
C SER A 877 25.05 -29.73 4.43
N LEU A 878 24.00 -29.24 3.78
CA LEU A 878 23.82 -27.82 3.50
C LEU A 878 23.72 -27.02 4.81
N PHE A 879 23.08 -27.59 5.84
CA PHE A 879 23.05 -26.98 7.16
C PHE A 879 24.44 -26.92 7.82
N GLY A 880 25.23 -28.00 7.76
CA GLY A 880 26.59 -28.03 8.28
C GLY A 880 27.49 -26.98 7.63
N ALA A 881 27.37 -26.79 6.30
CA ALA A 881 28.07 -25.73 5.59
C ALA A 881 27.66 -24.32 6.06
N LEU A 882 26.37 -24.08 6.29
CA LEU A 882 25.86 -22.80 6.83
C LEU A 882 26.39 -22.53 8.26
N VAL A 883 26.40 -23.56 9.12
CA VAL A 883 26.92 -23.46 10.50
C VAL A 883 28.41 -23.18 10.49
N GLN A 884 29.18 -23.92 9.68
CA GLN A 884 30.62 -23.73 9.58
C GLN A 884 30.97 -22.34 9.05
N GLU A 885 30.20 -21.81 8.10
CA GLU A 885 30.38 -20.45 7.61
C GLU A 885 30.08 -19.39 8.68
N TYR A 886 29.03 -19.60 9.46
CA TYR A 886 28.67 -18.71 10.56
C TYR A 886 29.69 -18.75 11.71
N ALA A 887 30.30 -19.91 11.96
CA ALA A 887 31.42 -20.03 12.91
C ALA A 887 32.69 -19.36 12.35
N ASN A 888 33.03 -19.57 11.08
CA ASN A 888 34.21 -18.93 10.47
C ASN A 888 34.11 -17.40 10.42
N ARG A 889 32.90 -16.84 10.50
CA ARG A 889 32.66 -15.39 10.64
C ARG A 889 33.33 -14.79 11.88
N SER A 890 33.44 -15.53 12.98
CA SER A 890 34.09 -15.06 14.21
C SER A 890 35.62 -15.26 14.18
N SER A 891 36.13 -16.23 13.42
CA SER A 891 37.54 -16.65 13.46
C SER A 891 38.43 -16.21 12.29
N ASP A 892 37.89 -16.02 11.08
CA ASP A 892 38.67 -15.86 9.83
C ASP A 892 38.66 -14.43 9.22
N MET A 893 38.14 -13.41 9.92
CA MET A 893 38.13 -12.01 9.42
C MET A 893 39.15 -11.08 10.09
#